data_AF-A0A3B9YC67-F1
#
_entry.id   AF-A0A3B9YC67-F1
#
_cell.length_a   1.000
_cell.length_b   1.000
_cell.length_c   1.000
_cell.angle_alpha   90.00
_cell.angle_beta   90.00
_cell.angle_gamma   90.00
#
_symmetry.space_group_name_H-M   'P 1'
#
loop_
_entity.id
_entity.type
_entity.pdbx_description
1 polymer ?
#
loop_
_entity_poly.entity_id
_entity_poly.type
_entity_poly.pdbx_seq_one_letter_code
_entity_poly.pdbx_strand_id
1 'polypeptide(L)'
;MIRRLCALAVLSLTAAAAWGYDNIKFLPNTNTLPALKPTAVAASEDRLYVLDEEQGKLGIYSEDGKPLAVVGSKGSGSEAFSSPKRLAVGPDGTVFVADTGNSRVQMLDPDGKFIGRFGTSGSGPGQLDSPEGVAVGQDGRVYVADTDNHRVQVFTREGVFLFGFGTKGSIPGTFNDPGAIHVDASDNLYVLDEGNDRIQKFDARTRFVKQYPLLGQDLALDAFGFLYMLEPKRGKVKEVNPEGSMLGEFGSVGAGPGQFKKPGGVAIASNGDVLVADTGNGRVSRIELATKTKTTLIPPNLAMKLFVAGPTSVYPYPAAALAASGDKVYAYLSKAGNFVALDVAGEERLRFGKKQGKGPKDPTVTKGTKGFAVREPFGIFVADTESDRMQVFTTTGGFASEFAVPTGMFGSGREGRLSEPTGVAVTEKGTIYVADTGNRRISVFSPEGAFLSAFSQIGPHELRKPVAVAFDEAGYLFVLDRELKKVFKCEPSGGYVAAWGEGGSGVEQFSDPVAMAFDGRTYLYVLDQGNPRVLVFDKDGSWVTNFFARGTDQKSLLEPVAVTVSGFRLVVADPAQNRILTFKLKPQMAPPSEVSTKAVAGLVTLEWAEVKDPWVDAFRVFRAVVSTGPYREIGAAPEGSTVYKDTTAAGPQTYFYRIGIQADTGDVGPRSRPVLVSVPASINRAAIEISTITLGNIFSARYKWYLKNPLGKATLVNNTTLPYQNVKLSFRLKDFMDFATDQVVENLGPRQKVELEFVATLNNRILEVTEDTPIQAEFKVTYFESGKAMAFSRNQPLRVYSRNAITWDDPKRIATFITTNDTPIKDFAAQVINKAPKGPAAAEYLNPSLKTAIHIWDALGAVGVRFQTSPNNPFEQMSEDPAFPVDYTQFPRETLKRKSGECDDLVTLVSSLFENKGVRTAVLDYPGHLAMMFDTGAVDPMEVGLPATSLIKYDGTLWIPLEATMVGSPFQEAARKAIYAYKDMVKQGKVAVTDPRTAWKTYEPATLPEDKTWTLDSIPVEDVSLRYDEAAHSYLKERYDYLVKKLKVRIKKDPKDIESINELGIVYFQHEKLDDADKMFAKAIELDPGNSGALNNLGNLAFIAGRYEEALANYQKAAEIDPGDAGLWLNLARTALNAGQKAKAREYGRKAIELDSSLEPMVQSLLK
;
A
#
# COMPACT_ATOMS: atom_id res chain seq x y z
N MET A 1 -19.25 -15.25 76.79
CA MET A 1 -19.10 -13.98 76.03
C MET A 1 -17.64 -13.59 76.18
N ILE A 2 -16.71 -13.71 75.25
CA ILE A 2 -16.65 -13.50 73.81
C ILE A 2 -15.78 -14.63 73.23
N ARG A 3 -16.38 -15.60 72.51
CA ARG A 3 -15.74 -16.64 71.68
C ARG A 3 -16.85 -17.52 71.09
N ARG A 4 -17.74 -16.90 70.33
CA ARG A 4 -18.72 -17.54 69.44
C ARG A 4 -18.64 -16.79 68.12
N LEU A 5 -17.77 -17.22 67.19
CA LEU A 5 -17.84 -16.82 65.77
C LEU A 5 -16.92 -17.57 64.78
N CYS A 6 -16.12 -18.59 65.15
CA CYS A 6 -15.23 -19.24 64.17
C CYS A 6 -15.42 -20.76 63.99
N ALA A 7 -16.64 -21.26 64.16
CA ALA A 7 -16.96 -22.68 63.95
C ALA A 7 -18.13 -22.85 62.96
N LEU A 8 -17.96 -22.37 61.72
CA LEU A 8 -18.75 -22.76 60.54
C LEU A 8 -18.14 -22.28 59.20
N ALA A 9 -16.81 -22.09 59.14
CA ALA A 9 -16.07 -21.71 57.92
C ALA A 9 -14.84 -22.62 57.69
N VAL A 10 -14.96 -23.91 57.98
CA VAL A 10 -13.92 -24.93 57.69
C VAL A 10 -14.52 -26.06 56.87
N LEU A 11 -15.15 -25.68 55.76
CA LEU A 11 -15.56 -26.56 54.66
C LEU A 11 -15.19 -25.94 53.30
N SER A 12 -14.17 -25.08 53.30
CA SER A 12 -13.69 -24.37 52.12
C SER A 12 -12.16 -24.22 52.21
N LEU A 13 -11.41 -25.31 51.98
CA LEU A 13 -9.97 -25.27 51.71
C LEU A 13 -9.47 -26.61 51.13
N THR A 14 -10.23 -27.18 50.18
CA THR A 14 -9.80 -28.28 49.30
C THR A 14 -10.39 -28.15 47.89
N ALA A 15 -10.43 -26.92 47.35
CA ALA A 15 -10.83 -26.67 45.97
C ALA A 15 -10.09 -25.45 45.40
N ALA A 16 -8.78 -25.57 45.24
CA ALA A 16 -7.98 -24.65 44.44
C ALA A 16 -7.21 -25.45 43.38
N ALA A 17 -7.95 -26.18 42.54
CA ALA A 17 -7.44 -26.80 41.33
C ALA A 17 -8.63 -27.03 40.39
N ALA A 18 -8.45 -26.75 39.10
CA ALA A 18 -9.43 -26.84 38.01
C ALA A 18 -10.43 -25.67 37.88
N TRP A 19 -9.93 -24.49 37.47
CA TRP A 19 -10.77 -23.43 36.88
C TRP A 19 -10.31 -22.99 35.47
N GLY A 20 -9.36 -23.72 34.84
CA GLY A 20 -8.78 -23.33 33.54
C GLY A 20 -9.18 -24.18 32.32
N TYR A 21 -9.60 -25.44 32.53
CA TYR A 21 -9.79 -26.41 31.43
C TYR A 21 -11.23 -26.91 31.35
N ASP A 22 -11.82 -26.94 30.16
CA ASP A 22 -13.13 -27.57 29.92
C ASP A 22 -13.00 -29.10 29.91
N ASN A 23 -11.89 -29.64 29.38
CA ASN A 23 -11.56 -31.06 29.40
C ASN A 23 -10.03 -31.29 29.33
N ILE A 24 -9.53 -32.30 30.06
CA ILE A 24 -8.17 -32.82 29.94
C ILE A 24 -8.28 -34.31 29.65
N LYS A 25 -7.77 -34.76 28.51
CA LYS A 25 -7.78 -36.17 28.13
C LYS A 25 -6.37 -36.67 27.94
N PHE A 26 -5.98 -37.60 28.81
CA PHE A 26 -4.76 -38.37 28.65
C PHE A 26 -5.02 -39.45 27.60
N LEU A 27 -4.41 -39.30 26.43
CA LEU A 27 -4.55 -40.29 25.36
C LEU A 27 -3.78 -41.56 25.75
N PRO A 28 -4.19 -42.75 25.24
CA PRO A 28 -3.44 -43.98 25.47
C PRO A 28 -1.98 -43.74 25.15
N ASN A 29 -1.08 -44.09 26.08
CA ASN A 29 0.35 -43.92 25.85
C ASN A 29 0.69 -44.52 24.48
N THR A 30 1.38 -43.76 23.63
CA THR A 30 2.10 -44.36 22.52
C THR A 30 2.87 -45.53 23.11
N ASN A 31 2.64 -46.74 22.61
CA ASN A 31 3.15 -48.00 23.16
C ASN A 31 4.55 -47.84 23.76
N THR A 32 4.84 -48.49 24.90
CA THR A 32 6.16 -48.50 25.57
C THR A 32 7.27 -48.38 24.54
N LEU A 33 7.98 -47.24 24.51
CA LEU A 33 9.05 -46.98 23.54
C LEU A 33 10.12 -48.05 23.77
N PRO A 34 10.25 -49.07 22.90
CA PRO A 34 11.15 -50.16 23.23
C PRO A 34 12.58 -49.61 23.20
N ALA A 35 13.29 -49.73 24.32
CA ALA A 35 14.72 -49.43 24.48
C ALA A 35 15.20 -47.96 24.50
N LEU A 36 14.33 -46.95 24.65
CA LEU A 36 14.73 -45.54 24.88
C LEU A 36 14.23 -45.01 26.24
N LYS A 37 15.05 -44.18 26.90
CA LYS A 37 14.68 -43.35 28.05
C LYS A 37 14.45 -41.91 27.56
N PRO A 38 13.20 -41.46 27.38
CA PRO A 38 12.91 -40.16 26.77
C PRO A 38 13.28 -39.02 27.71
N THR A 39 14.30 -38.23 27.36
CA THR A 39 14.71 -37.03 28.11
C THR A 39 14.21 -35.74 27.45
N ALA A 40 14.07 -35.71 26.13
CA ALA A 40 13.46 -34.60 25.40
C ALA A 40 12.58 -35.11 24.26
N VAL A 41 11.64 -34.29 23.83
CA VAL A 41 10.70 -34.60 22.76
C VAL A 41 10.50 -33.37 21.87
N ALA A 42 10.35 -33.58 20.57
CA ALA A 42 9.89 -32.57 19.61
C ALA A 42 8.95 -33.21 18.60
N ALA A 43 8.16 -32.40 17.92
CA ALA A 43 7.18 -32.87 16.94
C ALA A 43 7.27 -32.08 15.63
N SER A 44 6.89 -32.74 14.55
CA SER A 44 6.64 -32.15 13.23
C SER A 44 5.20 -32.44 12.80
N GLU A 45 4.83 -32.14 11.55
CA GLU A 45 3.47 -32.39 11.07
C GLU A 45 3.07 -33.89 11.15
N ASP A 46 3.98 -34.80 10.83
CA ASP A 46 3.71 -36.24 10.69
C ASP A 46 4.55 -37.16 11.61
N ARG A 47 5.52 -36.59 12.36
CA ARG A 47 6.49 -37.36 13.16
C ARG A 47 6.73 -36.80 14.55
N LEU A 48 7.08 -37.70 15.46
CA LEU A 48 7.59 -37.40 16.81
C LEU A 48 9.07 -37.80 16.91
N TYR A 49 9.86 -36.93 17.53
CA TYR A 49 11.30 -37.12 17.75
C TYR A 49 11.55 -37.19 19.24
N VAL A 50 12.19 -38.27 19.69
CA VAL A 50 12.40 -38.57 21.11
C VAL A 50 13.87 -38.82 21.37
N LEU A 51 14.47 -37.99 22.21
CA LEU A 51 15.89 -38.04 22.54
C LEU A 51 16.12 -38.87 23.81
N ASP A 52 17.15 -39.71 23.80
CA ASP A 52 17.70 -40.41 24.96
C ASP A 52 19.12 -39.89 25.22
N GLU A 53 19.26 -39.04 26.23
CA GLU A 53 20.54 -38.43 26.64
C GLU A 53 21.57 -39.49 27.06
N GLU A 54 21.17 -40.51 27.82
CA GLU A 54 22.09 -41.48 28.42
C GLU A 54 22.72 -42.39 27.35
N GLN A 55 21.92 -42.81 26.37
CA GLN A 55 22.36 -43.68 25.27
C GLN A 55 22.90 -42.91 24.07
N GLY A 56 22.66 -41.59 24.00
CA GLY A 56 22.98 -40.78 22.82
C GLY A 56 22.21 -41.26 21.59
N LYS A 57 20.88 -41.43 21.71
CA LYS A 57 20.02 -41.92 20.64
C LYS A 57 18.85 -40.97 20.38
N LEU A 58 18.44 -40.89 19.12
CA LEU A 58 17.23 -40.21 18.68
C LEU A 58 16.27 -41.24 18.07
N GLY A 59 15.13 -41.44 18.71
CA GLY A 59 14.02 -42.22 18.17
C GLY A 59 13.09 -41.34 17.34
N ILE A 60 12.68 -41.86 16.19
CA ILE A 60 11.76 -41.23 15.26
C ILE A 60 10.53 -42.11 15.16
N TYR A 61 9.37 -41.51 15.38
CA TYR A 61 8.08 -42.19 15.42
C TYR A 61 7.10 -41.46 14.50
N SER A 62 6.11 -42.16 13.98
CA SER A 62 4.95 -41.52 13.38
C SER A 62 4.13 -40.78 14.45
N GLU A 63 3.22 -39.91 14.01
CA GLU A 63 2.33 -39.18 14.92
C GLU A 63 1.50 -40.09 15.85
N ASP A 64 1.12 -41.29 15.39
CA ASP A 64 0.42 -42.31 16.19
C ASP A 64 1.36 -43.15 17.08
N GLY A 65 2.65 -42.81 17.13
CA GLY A 65 3.64 -43.39 18.02
C GLY A 65 4.24 -44.71 17.54
N LYS A 66 4.12 -45.06 16.26
CA LYS A 66 4.81 -46.25 15.70
C LYS A 66 6.27 -45.90 15.43
N PRO A 67 7.23 -46.77 15.83
CA PRO A 67 8.64 -46.52 15.55
C PRO A 67 8.92 -46.54 14.04
N LEU A 68 9.60 -45.52 13.56
CA LEU A 68 10.07 -45.38 12.17
C LEU A 68 11.58 -45.65 12.08
N ALA A 69 12.37 -45.03 12.95
CA ALA A 69 13.82 -45.18 12.99
C ALA A 69 14.39 -44.90 14.40
N VAL A 70 15.59 -45.39 14.67
CA VAL A 70 16.41 -44.98 15.82
C VAL A 70 17.82 -44.74 15.31
N VAL A 71 18.35 -43.54 15.52
CA VAL A 71 19.66 -43.10 15.02
C VAL A 71 20.55 -42.58 16.16
N GLY A 72 21.84 -42.43 15.89
CA GLY A 72 22.82 -41.95 16.85
C GLY A 72 23.40 -43.05 17.76
N SER A 73 24.50 -42.69 18.39
CA SER A 73 25.17 -43.50 19.42
C SER A 73 25.94 -42.59 20.38
N LYS A 74 26.25 -43.05 21.59
CA LYS A 74 27.07 -42.28 22.53
C LYS A 74 28.51 -42.09 22.02
N GLY A 75 28.99 -40.85 21.94
CA GLY A 75 30.38 -40.52 21.60
C GLY A 75 30.59 -39.11 21.03
N SER A 76 31.81 -38.85 20.56
CA SER A 76 32.23 -37.56 19.98
C SER A 76 32.36 -37.56 18.45
N GLY A 77 32.20 -38.73 17.82
CA GLY A 77 32.19 -38.90 16.36
C GLY A 77 31.12 -38.05 15.67
N SER A 78 31.22 -37.84 14.36
CA SER A 78 30.37 -36.88 13.64
C SER A 78 28.87 -37.17 13.69
N GLU A 79 28.49 -38.44 13.83
CA GLU A 79 27.09 -38.91 13.92
C GLU A 79 26.74 -39.45 15.33
N ALA A 80 27.66 -39.27 16.29
CA ALA A 80 27.49 -39.69 17.68
C ALA A 80 27.11 -38.48 18.54
N PHE A 81 26.36 -38.72 19.61
CA PHE A 81 25.96 -37.69 20.58
C PHE A 81 26.69 -37.90 21.92
N SER A 82 27.06 -36.81 22.58
CA SER A 82 27.62 -36.79 23.93
C SER A 82 26.73 -35.91 24.81
N SER A 83 25.95 -36.55 25.69
CA SER A 83 24.98 -35.88 26.57
C SER A 83 24.06 -34.88 25.84
N PRO A 84 23.36 -35.28 24.77
CA PRO A 84 22.49 -34.37 24.05
C PRO A 84 21.29 -33.99 24.92
N LYS A 85 21.02 -32.67 25.07
CA LYS A 85 20.00 -32.17 26.02
C LYS A 85 18.64 -31.95 25.38
N ARG A 86 18.59 -31.19 24.29
CA ARG A 86 17.33 -30.75 23.65
C ARG A 86 17.40 -30.84 22.14
N LEU A 87 16.23 -30.81 21.52
CA LEU A 87 16.07 -30.86 20.08
C LEU A 87 14.93 -29.95 19.62
N ALA A 88 15.02 -29.47 18.38
CA ALA A 88 13.99 -28.70 17.72
C ALA A 88 13.84 -29.15 16.27
N VAL A 89 12.65 -28.98 15.70
CA VAL A 89 12.39 -29.28 14.29
C VAL A 89 12.10 -27.98 13.55
N GLY A 90 12.83 -27.74 12.47
CA GLY A 90 12.63 -26.58 11.60
C GLY A 90 11.42 -26.72 10.67
N PRO A 91 10.94 -25.63 10.05
CA PRO A 91 9.80 -25.65 9.12
C PRO A 91 9.96 -26.55 7.88
N ASP A 92 11.19 -26.90 7.49
CA ASP A 92 11.50 -27.83 6.41
C ASP A 92 11.63 -29.30 6.89
N GLY A 93 11.41 -29.55 8.18
CA GLY A 93 11.55 -30.86 8.82
C GLY A 93 12.96 -31.19 9.30
N THR A 94 13.95 -30.31 9.10
CA THR A 94 15.31 -30.52 9.62
C THR A 94 15.29 -30.59 11.15
N VAL A 95 15.91 -31.61 11.72
CA VAL A 95 16.00 -31.81 13.16
C VAL A 95 17.34 -31.30 13.66
N PHE A 96 17.31 -30.36 14.62
CA PHE A 96 18.48 -29.80 15.27
C PHE A 96 18.60 -30.39 16.68
N VAL A 97 19.77 -30.92 17.03
CA VAL A 97 20.04 -31.52 18.34
C VAL A 97 21.20 -30.78 19.00
N ALA A 98 20.96 -30.24 20.19
CA ALA A 98 21.99 -29.66 21.04
C ALA A 98 22.83 -30.79 21.66
N ASP A 99 24.01 -31.01 21.07
CA ASP A 99 24.96 -32.05 21.45
C ASP A 99 25.94 -31.48 22.48
N THR A 100 25.41 -31.25 23.68
CA THR A 100 25.98 -30.41 24.75
C THR A 100 27.40 -30.80 25.10
N GLY A 101 27.68 -32.08 25.32
CA GLY A 101 29.00 -32.58 25.70
C GLY A 101 30.05 -32.50 24.58
N ASN A 102 29.63 -32.20 23.34
CA ASN A 102 30.52 -31.95 22.20
C ASN A 102 30.56 -30.47 21.78
N SER A 103 29.94 -29.56 22.54
CA SER A 103 29.90 -28.11 22.28
C SER A 103 29.44 -27.76 20.85
N ARG A 104 28.40 -28.43 20.36
CA ARG A 104 27.93 -28.30 18.97
C ARG A 104 26.43 -28.53 18.85
N VAL A 105 25.89 -28.15 17.69
CA VAL A 105 24.55 -28.53 17.25
C VAL A 105 24.67 -29.44 16.03
N GLN A 106 23.99 -30.58 16.04
CA GLN A 106 23.87 -31.46 14.89
C GLN A 106 22.57 -31.22 14.13
N MET A 107 22.62 -31.38 12.81
CA MET A 107 21.51 -31.20 11.89
C MET A 107 21.24 -32.54 11.20
N LEU A 108 20.01 -33.01 11.27
CA LEU A 108 19.54 -34.25 10.68
C LEU A 108 18.36 -33.98 9.75
N ASP A 109 18.21 -34.79 8.70
CA ASP A 109 17.00 -34.75 7.88
C ASP A 109 15.80 -35.35 8.65
N PRO A 110 14.56 -35.25 8.12
CA PRO A 110 13.38 -35.77 8.80
C PRO A 110 13.43 -37.27 9.12
N ASP A 111 14.24 -38.04 8.37
CA ASP A 111 14.47 -39.48 8.53
C ASP A 111 15.64 -39.80 9.49
N GLY A 112 16.27 -38.77 10.06
CA GLY A 112 17.35 -38.89 11.04
C GLY A 112 18.74 -39.04 10.43
N LYS A 113 18.90 -38.85 9.12
CA LYS A 113 20.20 -38.91 8.46
C LYS A 113 20.99 -37.64 8.78
N PHE A 114 22.27 -37.80 9.11
CA PHE A 114 23.16 -36.67 9.36
C PHE A 114 23.35 -35.80 8.12
N ILE A 115 23.02 -34.50 8.26
CA ILE A 115 23.25 -33.46 7.25
C ILE A 115 24.57 -32.74 7.55
N GLY A 116 24.81 -32.39 8.81
CA GLY A 116 25.97 -31.61 9.21
C GLY A 116 25.95 -31.19 10.68
N ARG A 117 26.92 -30.36 11.04
CA ARG A 117 27.04 -29.77 12.39
C ARG A 117 27.63 -28.37 12.32
N PHE A 118 27.40 -27.60 13.37
CA PHE A 118 28.05 -26.31 13.60
C PHE A 118 28.28 -26.09 15.10
N GLY A 119 29.14 -25.13 15.43
CA GLY A 119 29.63 -24.93 16.78
C GLY A 119 30.90 -25.72 17.07
N THR A 120 31.78 -25.11 17.85
CA THR A 120 33.00 -25.69 18.41
C THR A 120 33.18 -25.16 19.82
N SER A 121 33.86 -25.89 20.70
CA SER A 121 34.15 -25.42 22.06
C SER A 121 34.83 -24.05 22.07
N GLY A 122 34.31 -23.12 22.88
CA GLY A 122 34.89 -21.79 23.09
C GLY A 122 33.86 -20.71 23.40
N SER A 123 34.33 -19.47 23.58
CA SER A 123 33.50 -18.31 23.95
C SER A 123 33.42 -17.23 22.86
N GLY A 124 34.09 -17.43 21.72
CA GLY A 124 34.00 -16.54 20.57
C GLY A 124 32.66 -16.65 19.83
N PRO A 125 32.31 -15.69 18.97
CA PRO A 125 31.16 -15.82 18.05
C PRO A 125 31.26 -17.11 17.21
N GLY A 126 30.17 -17.86 17.11
CA GLY A 126 30.12 -19.16 16.43
C GLY A 126 30.71 -20.35 17.23
N GLN A 127 31.39 -20.09 18.35
CA GLN A 127 31.84 -21.11 19.30
C GLN A 127 30.81 -21.26 20.42
N LEU A 128 30.60 -22.47 20.92
CA LEU A 128 29.62 -22.80 21.95
C LEU A 128 30.31 -23.41 23.16
N ASP A 129 29.72 -23.25 24.34
CA ASP A 129 30.12 -23.92 25.56
C ASP A 129 28.88 -24.46 26.28
N SER A 130 28.87 -25.77 26.50
CA SER A 130 27.74 -26.56 26.99
C SER A 130 26.36 -26.10 26.45
N PRO A 131 26.13 -26.07 25.12
CA PRO A 131 24.84 -25.60 24.60
C PRO A 131 23.73 -26.56 25.01
N GLU A 132 22.76 -26.11 25.81
CA GLU A 132 21.65 -26.97 26.24
C GLU A 132 20.43 -26.85 25.34
N GLY A 133 20.03 -25.63 24.99
CA GLY A 133 18.80 -25.32 24.25
C GLY A 133 19.02 -25.04 22.78
N VAL A 134 18.13 -25.56 21.93
CA VAL A 134 18.04 -25.21 20.51
C VAL A 134 16.58 -24.95 20.15
N ALA A 135 16.32 -23.90 19.37
CA ALA A 135 15.00 -23.60 18.81
C ALA A 135 15.13 -23.03 17.39
N VAL A 136 14.12 -23.26 16.55
CA VAL A 136 14.14 -22.83 15.15
C VAL A 136 12.92 -21.96 14.88
N GLY A 137 13.15 -20.77 14.34
CA GLY A 137 12.10 -19.84 13.93
C GLY A 137 11.43 -20.22 12.61
N GLN A 138 10.27 -19.63 12.34
CA GLN A 138 9.56 -19.72 11.07
C GLN A 138 10.40 -19.12 9.92
N ASP A 139 11.12 -18.03 10.18
CA ASP A 139 12.11 -17.47 9.25
C ASP A 139 13.35 -18.35 9.03
N GLY A 140 13.50 -19.41 9.83
CA GLY A 140 14.59 -20.36 9.72
C GLY A 140 15.85 -20.01 10.50
N ARG A 141 15.83 -18.98 11.36
CA ARG A 141 16.91 -18.80 12.33
C ARG A 141 16.96 -19.96 13.30
N VAL A 142 18.18 -20.41 13.59
CA VAL A 142 18.46 -21.40 14.62
C VAL A 142 19.05 -20.67 15.81
N TYR A 143 18.32 -20.66 16.92
CA TYR A 143 18.73 -20.08 18.19
C TYR A 143 19.35 -21.18 19.03
N VAL A 144 20.47 -20.86 19.68
CA VAL A 144 21.19 -21.78 20.55
C VAL A 144 21.43 -21.08 21.88
N ALA A 145 20.95 -21.68 22.96
CA ALA A 145 21.30 -21.27 24.30
C ALA A 145 22.71 -21.76 24.60
N ASP A 146 23.65 -20.83 24.68
CA ASP A 146 25.07 -21.06 24.90
C ASP A 146 25.32 -20.91 26.41
N THR A 147 24.90 -21.94 27.15
CA THR A 147 24.55 -21.91 28.57
C THR A 147 25.71 -21.42 29.44
N ASP A 148 26.89 -22.02 29.29
CA ASP A 148 28.06 -21.67 30.11
C ASP A 148 28.69 -20.32 29.71
N ASN A 149 28.43 -19.86 28.47
CA ASN A 149 28.79 -18.52 28.02
C ASN A 149 27.73 -17.45 28.38
N HIS A 150 26.61 -17.84 28.99
CA HIS A 150 25.53 -16.97 29.44
C HIS A 150 24.97 -16.05 28.34
N ARG A 151 24.79 -16.59 27.13
CA ARG A 151 24.29 -15.86 25.96
C ARG A 151 23.42 -16.74 25.08
N VAL A 152 22.78 -16.11 24.10
CA VAL A 152 22.11 -16.81 22.99
C VAL A 152 22.82 -16.47 21.70
N GLN A 153 23.09 -17.48 20.88
CA GLN A 153 23.66 -17.31 19.55
C GLN A 153 22.68 -17.75 18.46
N VAL A 154 22.73 -17.06 17.32
CA VAL A 154 21.78 -17.19 16.22
C VAL A 154 22.53 -17.58 14.95
N PHE A 155 22.04 -18.60 14.27
CA PHE A 155 22.64 -19.19 13.07
C PHE A 155 21.60 -19.31 11.94
N THR A 156 22.08 -19.45 10.72
CA THR A 156 21.29 -19.98 9.57
C THR A 156 20.94 -21.45 9.82
N ARG A 157 19.96 -22.01 9.07
CA ARG A 157 19.68 -23.46 9.10
C ARG A 157 20.87 -24.30 8.70
N GLU A 158 21.75 -23.78 7.86
CA GLU A 158 22.97 -24.43 7.41
C GLU A 158 24.13 -24.25 8.41
N GLY A 159 23.94 -23.53 9.53
CA GLY A 159 24.93 -23.39 10.59
C GLY A 159 25.98 -22.28 10.38
N VAL A 160 25.76 -21.37 9.42
CA VAL A 160 26.52 -20.10 9.34
C VAL A 160 26.09 -19.19 10.49
N PHE A 161 27.05 -18.67 11.25
CA PHE A 161 26.79 -17.73 12.34
C PHE A 161 26.21 -16.41 11.82
N LEU A 162 25.19 -15.89 12.50
CA LEU A 162 24.59 -14.59 12.22
C LEU A 162 25.04 -13.56 13.26
N PHE A 163 24.64 -13.76 14.51
CA PHE A 163 24.99 -12.87 15.63
C PHE A 163 24.69 -13.56 16.98
N GLY A 164 25.08 -12.93 18.08
CA GLY A 164 24.74 -13.37 19.43
C GLY A 164 24.44 -12.18 20.34
N PHE A 165 23.70 -12.42 21.41
CA PHE A 165 23.30 -11.39 22.36
C PHE A 165 23.18 -11.96 23.78
N GLY A 166 23.25 -11.06 24.76
CA GLY A 166 23.31 -11.39 26.17
C GLY A 166 24.73 -11.58 26.69
N THR A 167 24.85 -11.39 28.00
CA THR A 167 26.06 -11.61 28.82
C THR A 167 25.63 -12.10 30.19
N LYS A 168 26.57 -12.54 31.02
CA LYS A 168 26.28 -12.87 32.42
C LYS A 168 25.63 -11.69 33.14
N GLY A 169 24.47 -11.90 33.78
CA GLY A 169 23.81 -10.86 34.57
C GLY A 169 22.37 -11.19 34.96
N SER A 170 21.74 -10.25 35.67
CA SER A 170 20.35 -10.36 36.17
C SER A 170 19.43 -9.25 35.66
N ILE A 171 19.95 -8.27 34.91
CA ILE A 171 19.13 -7.24 34.27
C ILE A 171 18.44 -7.80 33.00
N PRO A 172 17.35 -7.18 32.52
CA PRO A 172 16.74 -7.56 31.25
C PRO A 172 17.74 -7.59 30.09
N GLY A 173 17.71 -8.64 29.28
CA GLY A 173 18.64 -8.84 28.15
C GLY A 173 20.00 -9.47 28.52
N THR A 174 20.26 -9.71 29.81
CA THR A 174 21.39 -10.53 30.30
C THR A 174 20.90 -11.85 30.87
N PHE A 175 21.76 -12.86 30.94
CA PHE A 175 21.40 -14.22 31.33
C PHE A 175 22.32 -14.77 32.41
N ASN A 176 21.86 -15.77 33.16
CA ASN A 176 22.64 -16.62 34.02
C ASN A 176 22.17 -18.06 33.76
N ASP A 177 23.02 -18.84 33.08
CA ASP A 177 22.73 -20.22 32.64
C ASP A 177 21.43 -20.33 31.80
N PRO A 178 21.36 -19.69 30.61
CA PRO A 178 20.21 -19.86 29.73
C PRO A 178 20.11 -21.32 29.27
N GLY A 179 18.98 -21.97 29.53
CA GLY A 179 18.74 -23.39 29.25
C GLY A 179 17.71 -23.59 28.14
N ALA A 180 16.47 -23.93 28.52
CA ALA A 180 15.36 -24.11 27.58
C ALA A 180 15.10 -22.86 26.72
N ILE A 181 14.95 -23.03 25.41
CA ILE A 181 14.52 -21.98 24.50
C ILE A 181 13.42 -22.46 23.57
N HIS A 182 12.52 -21.55 23.20
CA HIS A 182 11.44 -21.83 22.25
C HIS A 182 11.08 -20.57 21.48
N VAL A 183 10.57 -20.72 20.26
CA VAL A 183 10.20 -19.60 19.39
C VAL A 183 8.71 -19.73 19.05
N ASP A 184 7.95 -18.64 19.18
CA ASP A 184 6.54 -18.60 18.77
C ASP A 184 6.39 -18.41 17.25
N ALA A 185 5.16 -18.48 16.75
CA ALA A 185 4.91 -18.34 15.31
C ALA A 185 5.33 -16.96 14.75
N SER A 186 5.41 -15.92 15.57
CA SER A 186 5.87 -14.57 15.18
C SER A 186 7.39 -14.40 15.32
N ASP A 187 8.15 -15.49 15.46
CA ASP A 187 9.59 -15.47 15.70
C ASP A 187 10.01 -14.75 17.00
N ASN A 188 9.12 -14.62 17.98
CA ASN A 188 9.51 -14.17 19.31
C ASN A 188 10.18 -15.33 20.06
N LEU A 189 11.36 -15.06 20.60
CA LEU A 189 12.15 -16.03 21.34
C LEU A 189 11.85 -15.95 22.83
N TYR A 190 11.63 -17.10 23.46
CA TYR A 190 11.48 -17.26 24.90
C TYR A 190 12.68 -18.03 25.42
N VAL A 191 13.39 -17.44 26.39
CA VAL A 191 14.60 -18.01 26.99
C VAL A 191 14.36 -18.25 28.46
N LEU A 192 14.48 -19.50 28.89
CA LEU A 192 14.55 -19.87 30.30
C LEU A 192 15.93 -19.52 30.83
N ASP A 193 15.97 -18.53 31.70
CA ASP A 193 17.16 -18.00 32.36
C ASP A 193 17.26 -18.68 33.74
N GLU A 194 17.78 -19.92 33.74
CA GLU A 194 17.63 -20.88 34.86
C GLU A 194 18.28 -20.35 36.14
N GLY A 195 19.46 -19.74 36.04
CA GLY A 195 20.17 -19.18 37.17
C GLY A 195 19.54 -17.91 37.76
N ASN A 196 18.52 -17.35 37.10
CA ASN A 196 17.75 -16.19 37.58
C ASN A 196 16.26 -16.52 37.84
N ASP A 197 15.85 -17.79 37.74
CA ASP A 197 14.47 -18.26 37.95
C ASP A 197 13.41 -17.45 37.17
N ARG A 198 13.70 -17.15 35.89
CA ARG A 198 12.79 -16.37 35.03
C ARG A 198 12.80 -16.85 33.59
N ILE A 199 11.77 -16.44 32.84
CA ILE A 199 11.73 -16.55 31.39
C ILE A 199 11.78 -15.15 30.80
N GLN A 200 12.63 -14.92 29.79
CA GLN A 200 12.70 -13.67 29.05
C GLN A 200 12.18 -13.86 27.63
N LYS A 201 11.24 -13.00 27.22
CA LYS A 201 10.73 -12.90 25.86
C LYS A 201 11.48 -11.82 25.09
N PHE A 202 11.93 -12.15 23.90
CA PHE A 202 12.54 -11.25 22.93
C PHE A 202 11.72 -11.23 21.65
N ASP A 203 11.65 -10.07 21.00
CA ASP A 203 11.00 -9.98 19.70
C ASP A 203 11.82 -10.64 18.59
N ALA A 204 11.26 -10.70 17.39
CA ALA A 204 11.96 -11.25 16.23
C ALA A 204 13.22 -10.46 15.82
N ARG A 205 13.50 -9.29 16.41
CA ARG A 205 14.79 -8.56 16.27
C ARG A 205 15.69 -8.75 17.49
N THR A 206 15.39 -9.72 18.34
CA THR A 206 16.12 -10.06 19.57
C THR A 206 16.16 -8.93 20.61
N ARG A 207 15.20 -8.01 20.56
CA ARG A 207 15.06 -6.96 21.57
C ARG A 207 14.22 -7.48 22.73
N PHE A 208 14.62 -7.20 23.96
CA PHE A 208 13.87 -7.61 25.14
C PHE A 208 12.45 -7.01 25.11
N VAL A 209 11.44 -7.86 25.36
CA VAL A 209 10.03 -7.47 25.40
C VAL A 209 9.50 -7.54 26.83
N LYS A 210 9.67 -8.69 27.49
CA LYS A 210 9.05 -8.97 28.79
C LYS A 210 9.78 -10.10 29.53
N GLN A 211 9.66 -10.12 30.85
CA GLN A 211 10.05 -11.26 31.69
C GLN A 211 8.86 -11.85 32.45
N TYR A 212 8.94 -13.15 32.75
CA TYR A 212 7.99 -13.91 33.55
C TYR A 212 8.72 -14.48 34.77
N PRO A 213 8.27 -14.20 36.01
CA PRO A 213 8.91 -14.68 37.24
C PRO A 213 8.51 -16.13 37.52
N LEU A 214 8.97 -17.05 36.67
CA LEU A 214 8.50 -18.44 36.64
C LEU A 214 9.69 -19.40 36.69
N LEU A 215 9.50 -20.46 37.47
CA LEU A 215 10.46 -21.53 37.70
C LEU A 215 10.02 -22.79 36.93
N GLY A 216 10.90 -23.34 36.11
CA GLY A 216 10.66 -24.54 35.31
C GLY A 216 11.97 -25.17 34.85
N GLN A 217 11.93 -26.42 34.39
CA GLN A 217 13.08 -27.08 33.75
C GLN A 217 12.97 -27.07 32.22
N ASP A 218 11.76 -27.04 31.67
CA ASP A 218 11.53 -27.00 30.22
C ASP A 218 10.29 -26.15 29.92
N LEU A 219 10.20 -25.61 28.70
CA LEU A 219 9.08 -24.85 28.21
C LEU A 219 8.74 -25.18 26.74
N ALA A 220 7.46 -25.12 26.42
CA ALA A 220 6.95 -25.15 25.04
C ALA A 220 5.84 -24.12 24.85
N LEU A 221 5.67 -23.63 23.62
CA LEU A 221 4.62 -22.69 23.26
C LEU A 221 3.66 -23.35 22.28
N ASP A 222 2.37 -23.07 22.42
CA ASP A 222 1.40 -23.42 21.40
C ASP A 222 1.22 -22.30 20.36
N ALA A 223 0.41 -22.58 19.33
CA ALA A 223 0.16 -21.65 18.24
C ALA A 223 -0.62 -20.37 18.66
N PHE A 224 -1.12 -20.32 19.90
CA PHE A 224 -1.82 -19.18 20.50
C PHE A 224 -0.93 -18.38 21.46
N GLY A 225 0.31 -18.83 21.70
CA GLY A 225 1.27 -18.18 22.60
C GLY A 225 1.17 -18.60 24.06
N PHE A 226 0.42 -19.66 24.36
CA PHE A 226 0.35 -20.19 25.71
C PHE A 226 1.62 -20.98 26.01
N LEU A 227 2.18 -20.71 27.18
CA LEU A 227 3.42 -21.29 27.66
C LEU A 227 3.11 -22.50 28.55
N TYR A 228 3.70 -23.64 28.21
CA TYR A 228 3.65 -24.88 28.98
C TYR A 228 5.00 -25.11 29.64
N MET A 229 5.04 -25.09 30.97
CA MET A 229 6.29 -25.23 31.72
C MET A 229 6.30 -26.50 32.54
N LEU A 230 7.41 -27.22 32.49
CA LEU A 230 7.61 -28.44 33.23
C LEU A 230 8.22 -28.19 34.61
N GLU A 231 7.60 -28.75 35.67
CA GLU A 231 8.12 -28.79 37.04
C GLU A 231 8.40 -30.26 37.45
N PRO A 232 9.60 -30.78 37.16
CA PRO A 232 9.93 -32.20 37.31
C PRO A 232 9.79 -32.72 38.74
N LYS A 233 10.20 -31.90 39.72
CA LYS A 233 10.17 -32.27 41.15
C LYS A 233 8.74 -32.49 41.66
N ARG A 234 7.77 -31.78 41.09
CA ARG A 234 6.34 -31.87 41.46
C ARG A 234 5.56 -32.79 40.51
N GLY A 235 6.15 -33.22 39.39
CA GLY A 235 5.46 -33.94 38.34
C GLY A 235 4.31 -33.11 37.75
N LYS A 236 4.53 -31.81 37.55
CA LYS A 236 3.51 -30.85 37.12
C LYS A 236 3.88 -30.21 35.79
N VAL A 237 2.87 -29.89 34.99
CA VAL A 237 2.96 -28.97 33.85
C VAL A 237 2.05 -27.78 34.14
N LYS A 238 2.60 -26.56 34.06
CA LYS A 238 1.88 -25.29 34.22
C LYS A 238 1.55 -24.71 32.86
N GLU A 239 0.32 -24.23 32.69
CA GLU A 239 -0.08 -23.43 31.53
C GLU A 239 -0.20 -21.96 31.95
N VAL A 240 0.44 -21.10 31.18
CA VAL A 240 0.47 -19.66 31.40
C VAL A 240 0.06 -18.97 30.10
N ASN A 241 -0.86 -18.02 30.18
CA ASN A 241 -1.31 -17.27 29.02
C ASN A 241 -0.23 -16.27 28.52
N PRO A 242 -0.37 -15.71 27.30
CA PRO A 242 0.58 -14.74 26.77
C PRO A 242 0.81 -13.53 27.70
N GLU A 243 -0.20 -13.13 28.48
CA GLU A 243 -0.15 -12.04 29.45
C GLU A 243 0.67 -12.40 30.71
N GLY A 244 1.03 -13.67 30.92
CA GLY A 244 1.81 -14.14 32.06
C GLY A 244 0.97 -14.57 33.26
N SER A 245 -0.35 -14.67 33.10
CA SER A 245 -1.26 -15.20 34.11
C SER A 245 -1.32 -16.72 34.02
N MET A 246 -1.19 -17.40 35.15
CA MET A 246 -1.33 -18.85 35.22
C MET A 246 -2.79 -19.25 35.04
N LEU A 247 -3.09 -20.09 34.06
CA LEU A 247 -4.44 -20.63 33.84
C LEU A 247 -4.70 -21.88 34.65
N GLY A 248 -3.70 -22.74 34.78
CA GLY A 248 -3.83 -23.97 35.54
C GLY A 248 -2.57 -24.83 35.53
N GLU A 249 -2.57 -25.85 36.38
CA GLU A 249 -1.53 -26.90 36.40
C GLU A 249 -2.19 -28.28 36.34
N PHE A 250 -1.55 -29.23 35.65
CA PHE A 250 -1.95 -30.63 35.61
C PHE A 250 -0.73 -31.54 35.82
N GLY A 251 -0.99 -32.82 36.07
CA GLY A 251 0.05 -33.79 36.44
C GLY A 251 0.14 -34.04 37.94
N SER A 252 0.83 -35.12 38.32
CA SER A 252 1.29 -35.40 39.68
C SER A 252 2.45 -36.40 39.65
N VAL A 253 3.15 -36.62 40.76
CA VAL A 253 4.24 -37.60 40.80
C VAL A 253 3.68 -39.03 40.78
N GLY A 254 4.17 -39.89 39.88
CA GLY A 254 3.79 -41.31 39.82
C GLY A 254 3.91 -41.93 38.43
N ALA A 255 3.24 -43.07 38.21
CA ALA A 255 3.31 -43.86 36.96
C ALA A 255 1.93 -44.08 36.29
N GLY A 256 0.84 -43.75 36.96
CA GLY A 256 -0.52 -43.83 36.42
C GLY A 256 -0.81 -42.82 35.30
N PRO A 257 -2.01 -42.86 34.70
CA PRO A 257 -2.46 -41.84 33.75
C PRO A 257 -2.40 -40.44 34.38
N GLY A 258 -1.80 -39.48 33.68
CA GLY A 258 -1.59 -38.11 34.20
C GLY A 258 -0.62 -38.00 35.37
N GLN A 259 0.21 -39.02 35.60
CA GLN A 259 1.31 -38.98 36.56
C GLN A 259 2.66 -39.06 35.85
N PHE A 260 3.66 -38.34 36.35
CA PHE A 260 5.00 -38.24 35.78
C PHE A 260 6.06 -38.58 36.83
N LYS A 261 7.15 -39.23 36.42
CA LYS A 261 8.28 -39.56 37.28
C LYS A 261 9.56 -39.01 36.67
N LYS A 262 10.05 -37.88 37.22
CA LYS A 262 11.19 -37.14 36.66
C LYS A 262 11.03 -36.84 35.16
N PRO A 263 9.94 -36.17 34.74
CA PRO A 263 9.79 -35.80 33.34
C PRO A 263 10.95 -34.86 32.93
N GLY A 264 11.49 -35.07 31.73
CA GLY A 264 12.67 -34.37 31.23
C GLY A 264 12.36 -33.27 30.22
N GLY A 265 11.25 -33.38 29.48
CA GLY A 265 10.90 -32.37 28.50
C GLY A 265 9.42 -32.29 28.11
N VAL A 266 9.05 -31.15 27.52
CA VAL A 266 7.70 -30.81 27.08
C VAL A 266 7.72 -30.25 25.65
N ALA A 267 6.77 -30.65 24.82
CA ALA A 267 6.59 -30.11 23.47
C ALA A 267 5.11 -30.04 23.09
N ILE A 268 4.80 -29.32 22.02
CA ILE A 268 3.46 -29.24 21.44
C ILE A 268 3.46 -29.98 20.10
N ALA A 269 2.53 -30.92 19.94
CA ALA A 269 2.31 -31.63 18.69
C ALA A 269 1.64 -30.71 17.65
N SER A 270 1.72 -31.07 16.36
CA SER A 270 1.13 -30.30 15.26
C SER A 270 -0.39 -30.09 15.39
N ASN A 271 -1.09 -31.01 16.07
CA ASN A 271 -2.52 -30.91 16.35
C ASN A 271 -2.86 -30.13 17.63
N GLY A 272 -1.86 -29.62 18.37
CA GLY A 272 -2.01 -28.85 19.60
C GLY A 272 -1.91 -29.67 20.90
N ASP A 273 -1.72 -30.98 20.84
CA ASP A 273 -1.58 -31.81 22.03
C ASP A 273 -0.26 -31.53 22.77
N VAL A 274 -0.29 -31.57 24.09
CA VAL A 274 0.91 -31.47 24.93
C VAL A 274 1.58 -32.83 25.02
N LEU A 275 2.86 -32.88 24.68
CA LEU A 275 3.73 -34.04 24.79
C LEU A 275 4.65 -33.87 26.00
N VAL A 276 4.72 -34.89 26.85
CA VAL A 276 5.62 -34.90 28.02
C VAL A 276 6.53 -36.13 27.94
N ALA A 277 7.85 -35.90 27.83
CA ALA A 277 8.87 -36.93 27.94
C ALA A 277 9.04 -37.32 29.42
N ASP A 278 8.51 -38.47 29.79
CA ASP A 278 8.45 -38.97 31.15
C ASP A 278 9.58 -39.98 31.41
N THR A 279 10.78 -39.44 31.66
CA THR A 279 12.05 -40.18 31.72
C THR A 279 12.00 -41.38 32.66
N GLY A 280 11.49 -41.19 33.88
CA GLY A 280 11.47 -42.24 34.91
C GLY A 280 10.43 -43.33 34.67
N ASN A 281 9.45 -43.10 33.79
CA ASN A 281 8.48 -44.10 33.36
C ASN A 281 8.76 -44.63 31.94
N GLY A 282 9.77 -44.12 31.23
CA GLY A 282 10.17 -44.64 29.91
C GLY A 282 9.13 -44.42 28.81
N ARG A 283 8.37 -43.32 28.86
CA ARG A 283 7.27 -43.04 27.91
C ARG A 283 7.19 -41.57 27.51
N VAL A 284 6.55 -41.30 26.37
CA VAL A 284 6.03 -39.97 26.05
C VAL A 284 4.52 -39.99 26.29
N SER A 285 4.04 -39.07 27.14
CA SER A 285 2.60 -38.92 27.41
C SER A 285 2.02 -37.86 26.48
N ARG A 286 0.91 -38.18 25.79
CA ARG A 286 0.18 -37.25 24.92
C ARG A 286 -1.12 -36.81 25.58
N ILE A 287 -1.34 -35.50 25.62
CA ILE A 287 -2.36 -34.87 26.46
C ILE A 287 -3.15 -33.88 25.61
N GLU A 288 -4.42 -34.19 25.40
CA GLU A 288 -5.36 -33.32 24.70
C GLU A 288 -5.97 -32.34 25.72
N LEU A 289 -5.82 -31.05 25.46
CA LEU A 289 -6.36 -29.97 26.30
C LEU A 289 -7.46 -29.22 25.52
N ALA A 290 -8.68 -29.21 26.06
CA ALA A 290 -9.77 -28.39 25.52
C ALA A 290 -9.99 -27.17 26.40
N THR A 291 -9.82 -25.97 25.83
CA THR A 291 -10.08 -24.69 26.49
C THR A 291 -10.87 -23.74 25.58
N LYS A 292 -11.91 -23.08 26.11
CA LYS A 292 -12.68 -22.04 25.41
C LYS A 292 -11.95 -20.69 25.26
N THR A 293 -10.77 -20.53 25.84
CA THR A 293 -10.05 -19.24 25.93
C THR A 293 -9.11 -18.95 24.75
N LYS A 294 -8.77 -19.97 23.93
CA LYS A 294 -7.85 -19.83 22.80
C LYS A 294 -8.58 -19.39 21.54
N THR A 295 -8.64 -18.08 21.30
CA THR A 295 -9.43 -17.50 20.20
C THR A 295 -8.60 -16.98 19.03
N THR A 296 -7.33 -16.61 19.25
CA THR A 296 -6.51 -15.92 18.25
C THR A 296 -5.13 -16.55 18.10
N LEU A 297 -4.80 -17.04 16.90
CA LEU A 297 -3.49 -17.62 16.58
C LEU A 297 -2.44 -16.53 16.33
N ILE A 298 -1.22 -16.73 16.83
CA ILE A 298 -0.08 -15.82 16.58
C ILE A 298 0.29 -15.84 15.09
N PRO A 299 0.27 -14.71 14.37
CA PRO A 299 0.60 -14.66 12.95
C PRO A 299 2.11 -14.90 12.71
N PRO A 300 2.49 -15.51 11.57
CA PRO A 300 3.89 -15.53 11.16
C PRO A 300 4.48 -14.13 11.02
N ASN A 301 5.72 -13.93 11.44
CA ASN A 301 6.45 -12.67 11.24
C ASN A 301 7.89 -12.97 10.78
N LEU A 302 8.16 -12.77 9.49
CA LEU A 302 9.49 -12.93 8.93
C LEU A 302 10.31 -11.66 9.11
N ALA A 303 10.90 -11.51 10.31
CA ALA A 303 11.78 -10.37 10.57
C ALA A 303 13.09 -10.45 9.75
N MET A 304 13.61 -11.66 9.53
CA MET A 304 14.83 -11.91 8.77
C MET A 304 14.49 -12.29 7.33
N LYS A 305 14.88 -11.46 6.36
CA LYS A 305 14.46 -11.61 4.96
C LYS A 305 15.52 -12.22 4.02
N LEU A 306 16.76 -12.40 4.50
CA LEU A 306 17.85 -12.92 3.68
C LEU A 306 18.81 -13.78 4.50
N PHE A 307 19.18 -14.94 3.95
CA PHE A 307 20.18 -15.84 4.51
C PHE A 307 21.22 -16.23 3.45
N VAL A 308 22.27 -16.92 3.91
CA VAL A 308 23.26 -17.57 3.05
C VAL A 308 23.28 -19.07 3.29
N ALA A 309 23.44 -19.84 2.22
CA ALA A 309 23.74 -21.27 2.27
C ALA A 309 25.07 -21.58 1.59
N GLY A 310 25.80 -22.55 2.15
CA GLY A 310 27.05 -23.04 1.57
C GLY A 310 28.22 -23.08 2.57
N PRO A 311 29.47 -22.92 2.08
CA PRO A 311 29.82 -22.40 0.76
C PRO A 311 29.44 -23.35 -0.39
N THR A 312 29.00 -22.77 -1.52
CA THR A 312 28.72 -23.51 -2.76
C THR A 312 30.00 -23.89 -3.48
N SER A 313 31.06 -23.08 -3.35
CA SER A 313 32.38 -23.33 -3.93
C SER A 313 33.46 -22.58 -3.16
N VAL A 314 34.66 -23.17 -3.11
CA VAL A 314 35.86 -22.60 -2.47
C VAL A 314 36.98 -22.59 -3.50
N TYR A 315 37.44 -21.41 -3.91
CA TYR A 315 38.49 -21.27 -4.91
C TYR A 315 39.83 -20.93 -4.25
N PRO A 316 40.95 -21.60 -4.58
CA PRO A 316 42.22 -21.47 -3.88
C PRO A 316 43.05 -20.25 -4.32
N TYR A 317 42.42 -19.08 -4.38
CA TYR A 317 43.05 -17.83 -4.83
C TYR A 317 43.20 -16.83 -3.67
N PRO A 318 44.40 -16.22 -3.48
CA PRO A 318 44.61 -15.16 -2.50
C PRO A 318 44.21 -13.81 -3.11
N ALA A 319 42.91 -13.61 -3.31
CA ALA A 319 42.40 -12.41 -3.93
C ALA A 319 42.47 -11.21 -2.97
N ALA A 320 42.96 -10.07 -3.48
CA ALA A 320 43.03 -8.81 -2.74
C ALA A 320 41.87 -7.86 -3.06
N ALA A 321 41.22 -8.05 -4.21
CA ALA A 321 40.04 -7.30 -4.62
C ALA A 321 39.13 -8.20 -5.47
N LEU A 322 37.82 -7.91 -5.46
CA LEU A 322 36.80 -8.63 -6.22
C LEU A 322 35.89 -7.65 -6.96
N ALA A 323 35.35 -8.08 -8.10
CA ALA A 323 34.22 -7.46 -8.78
C ALA A 323 33.40 -8.54 -9.49
N ALA A 324 32.13 -8.25 -9.79
CA ALA A 324 31.26 -9.15 -10.52
C ALA A 324 30.66 -8.46 -11.76
N SER A 325 30.40 -9.25 -12.80
CA SER A 325 29.62 -8.81 -13.97
C SER A 325 28.92 -10.01 -14.59
N GLY A 326 27.59 -9.96 -14.64
CA GLY A 326 26.76 -11.13 -14.91
C GLY A 326 27.13 -12.30 -13.98
N ASP A 327 27.35 -13.47 -14.57
CA ASP A 327 27.68 -14.70 -13.86
C ASP A 327 29.19 -14.88 -13.56
N LYS A 328 30.02 -13.90 -13.93
CA LYS A 328 31.47 -13.96 -13.74
C LYS A 328 31.90 -13.18 -12.50
N VAL A 329 32.85 -13.75 -11.78
CA VAL A 329 33.57 -13.11 -10.68
C VAL A 329 34.99 -12.83 -11.12
N TYR A 330 35.39 -11.58 -11.06
CA TYR A 330 36.74 -11.14 -11.32
C TYR A 330 37.49 -11.00 -10.00
N ALA A 331 38.75 -11.45 -9.95
CA ALA A 331 39.58 -11.39 -8.76
C ALA A 331 40.98 -10.88 -9.10
N TYR A 332 41.47 -9.94 -8.29
CA TYR A 332 42.85 -9.48 -8.37
C TYR A 332 43.75 -10.31 -7.45
N LEU A 333 44.78 -10.95 -8.02
CA LEU A 333 45.71 -11.83 -7.30
C LEU A 333 46.98 -11.06 -6.97
N SER A 334 47.05 -10.44 -5.80
CA SER A 334 48.14 -9.51 -5.42
C SER A 334 49.55 -10.12 -5.52
N LYS A 335 49.73 -11.38 -5.13
CA LYS A 335 51.02 -12.09 -5.21
C LYS A 335 51.49 -12.24 -6.67
N ALA A 336 50.57 -12.62 -7.55
CA ALA A 336 50.83 -12.82 -8.98
C ALA A 336 50.87 -11.51 -9.79
N GLY A 337 50.19 -10.47 -9.31
CA GLY A 337 50.04 -9.18 -9.99
C GLY A 337 49.25 -9.29 -11.30
N ASN A 338 48.17 -10.06 -11.28
CA ASN A 338 47.25 -10.24 -12.41
C ASN A 338 45.81 -10.46 -11.93
N PHE A 339 44.88 -10.44 -12.87
CA PHE A 339 43.46 -10.69 -12.67
C PHE A 339 43.06 -12.03 -13.25
N VAL A 340 42.06 -12.65 -12.64
CA VAL A 340 41.34 -13.82 -13.18
C VAL A 340 39.85 -13.55 -13.22
N ALA A 341 39.14 -14.08 -14.22
CA ALA A 341 37.68 -14.14 -14.24
C ALA A 341 37.25 -15.60 -14.11
N LEU A 342 36.44 -15.88 -13.10
CA LEU A 342 35.90 -17.19 -12.77
C LEU A 342 34.41 -17.22 -13.12
N ASP A 343 33.92 -18.32 -13.67
CA ASP A 343 32.49 -18.49 -13.94
C ASP A 343 31.71 -19.06 -12.73
N VAL A 344 30.50 -19.57 -12.96
CA VAL A 344 29.66 -20.16 -11.91
C VAL A 344 30.29 -21.41 -11.30
N ALA A 345 30.99 -22.21 -12.11
CA ALA A 345 31.68 -23.42 -11.68
C ALA A 345 33.06 -23.14 -11.06
N GLY A 346 33.54 -21.90 -11.13
CA GLY A 346 34.87 -21.51 -10.69
C GLY A 346 35.97 -21.76 -11.71
N GLU A 347 35.61 -22.09 -12.94
CA GLU A 347 36.59 -22.27 -14.01
C GLU A 347 37.13 -20.92 -14.45
N GLU A 348 38.44 -20.83 -14.59
CA GLU A 348 39.11 -19.65 -15.12
C GLU A 348 38.76 -19.47 -16.60
N ARG A 349 38.03 -18.40 -16.91
CA ARG A 349 37.63 -18.03 -18.27
C ARG A 349 38.54 -16.98 -18.89
N LEU A 350 39.21 -16.19 -18.06
CA LEU A 350 40.10 -15.13 -18.51
C LEU A 350 41.19 -14.89 -17.46
N ARG A 351 42.40 -14.62 -17.93
CA ARG A 351 43.50 -14.09 -17.11
C ARG A 351 44.17 -12.94 -17.84
N PHE A 352 44.37 -11.83 -17.15
CA PHE A 352 44.94 -10.63 -17.75
C PHE A 352 45.68 -9.78 -16.74
N GLY A 353 46.45 -8.81 -17.26
CA GLY A 353 47.34 -7.98 -16.46
C GLY A 353 48.63 -8.67 -16.06
N LYS A 354 49.67 -7.86 -15.83
CA LYS A 354 51.02 -8.33 -15.53
C LYS A 354 51.70 -7.45 -14.48
N LYS A 355 52.43 -8.10 -13.59
CA LYS A 355 53.26 -7.47 -12.55
C LYS A 355 54.45 -6.67 -13.10
N GLN A 356 54.93 -7.01 -14.29
CA GLN A 356 55.99 -6.29 -15.00
C GLN A 356 55.60 -6.18 -16.49
N GLY A 357 55.18 -4.99 -16.89
CA GLY A 357 54.81 -4.68 -18.26
C GLY A 357 56.00 -4.33 -19.16
N LYS A 358 55.87 -4.53 -20.48
CA LYS A 358 56.88 -4.19 -21.50
C LYS A 358 56.50 -2.92 -22.27
N GLY A 359 56.36 -1.81 -21.55
CA GLY A 359 56.12 -0.48 -22.14
C GLY A 359 54.65 -0.06 -22.24
N PRO A 360 54.34 1.05 -22.95
CA PRO A 360 53.05 1.74 -22.85
C PRO A 360 51.83 0.95 -23.37
N LYS A 361 52.04 -0.03 -24.25
CA LYS A 361 50.96 -0.90 -24.79
C LYS A 361 50.76 -2.21 -24.01
N ASP A 362 51.62 -2.46 -23.02
CA ASP A 362 51.57 -3.61 -22.11
C ASP A 362 52.04 -3.13 -20.73
N PRO A 363 51.32 -2.18 -20.08
CA PRO A 363 51.81 -1.52 -18.88
C PRO A 363 51.82 -2.47 -17.69
N THR A 364 52.64 -2.15 -16.70
CA THR A 364 52.56 -2.80 -15.39
C THR A 364 51.20 -2.49 -14.78
N VAL A 365 50.46 -3.54 -14.43
CA VAL A 365 49.01 -3.43 -14.21
C VAL A 365 48.64 -3.02 -12.80
N THR A 366 49.41 -3.35 -11.77
CA THR A 366 48.88 -3.18 -10.41
C THR A 366 49.98 -3.28 -9.37
N LYS A 367 50.43 -2.16 -8.85
CA LYS A 367 51.12 -2.15 -7.57
C LYS A 367 50.04 -1.98 -6.49
N GLY A 368 49.59 -3.10 -5.91
CA GLY A 368 48.74 -3.07 -4.71
C GLY A 368 47.29 -2.60 -4.87
N THR A 369 46.62 -2.84 -6.02
CA THR A 369 45.19 -2.54 -6.21
C THR A 369 44.31 -3.06 -5.07
N LYS A 370 43.48 -2.16 -4.52
CA LYS A 370 42.49 -2.47 -3.49
C LYS A 370 41.04 -2.51 -4.00
N GLY A 371 40.78 -2.06 -5.23
CA GLY A 371 39.45 -2.15 -5.82
C GLY A 371 39.42 -1.86 -7.31
N PHE A 372 38.39 -2.38 -7.96
CA PHE A 372 38.14 -2.22 -9.39
C PHE A 372 36.66 -2.50 -9.68
N ALA A 373 36.18 -2.05 -10.83
CA ALA A 373 34.81 -2.29 -11.30
C ALA A 373 34.83 -2.92 -12.69
N VAL A 374 33.82 -3.75 -12.99
CA VAL A 374 33.59 -4.31 -14.32
C VAL A 374 32.23 -3.83 -14.80
N ARG A 375 32.19 -3.13 -15.93
CA ARG A 375 30.94 -2.63 -16.53
C ARG A 375 30.96 -2.92 -18.03
N GLU A 376 30.12 -3.83 -18.49
CA GLU A 376 29.93 -4.06 -19.92
C GLU A 376 29.03 -2.97 -20.53
N PRO A 377 29.29 -2.50 -21.77
CA PRO A 377 30.44 -2.85 -22.63
C PRO A 377 31.71 -2.01 -22.37
N PHE A 378 31.70 -1.10 -21.39
CA PHE A 378 32.77 -0.10 -21.19
C PHE A 378 34.15 -0.70 -20.86
N GLY A 379 34.21 -1.70 -19.97
CA GLY A 379 35.46 -2.36 -19.61
C GLY A 379 35.63 -2.64 -18.11
N ILE A 380 36.90 -2.83 -17.73
CA ILE A 380 37.38 -3.12 -16.38
C ILE A 380 38.21 -1.94 -15.91
N PHE A 381 37.74 -1.26 -14.87
CA PHE A 381 38.30 -0.03 -14.34
C PHE A 381 39.01 -0.30 -13.03
N VAL A 382 40.33 -0.18 -13.03
CA VAL A 382 41.21 -0.59 -11.94
C VAL A 382 41.77 0.64 -11.24
N ALA A 383 41.58 0.73 -9.92
CA ALA A 383 42.30 1.69 -9.09
C ALA A 383 43.67 1.10 -8.72
N ASP A 384 44.74 1.63 -9.33
CA ASP A 384 46.11 1.26 -8.99
C ASP A 384 46.58 2.07 -7.78
N THR A 385 46.27 1.53 -6.59
CA THR A 385 46.36 2.24 -5.31
C THR A 385 47.76 2.74 -4.98
N GLU A 386 48.84 1.98 -5.24
CA GLU A 386 50.21 2.44 -4.92
C GLU A 386 50.78 3.40 -5.96
N SER A 387 50.13 3.54 -7.11
CA SER A 387 50.62 4.38 -8.21
C SER A 387 49.72 5.58 -8.50
N ASP A 388 48.72 5.82 -7.67
CA ASP A 388 47.82 6.97 -7.72
C ASP A 388 47.21 7.23 -9.11
N ARG A 389 46.75 6.18 -9.80
CA ARG A 389 46.13 6.29 -11.14
C ARG A 389 44.98 5.31 -11.35
N MET A 390 44.22 5.55 -12.41
CA MET A 390 43.22 4.62 -12.93
C MET A 390 43.71 3.95 -14.20
N GLN A 391 43.45 2.65 -14.35
CA GLN A 391 43.67 1.90 -15.58
C GLN A 391 42.38 1.29 -16.11
N VAL A 392 42.26 1.21 -17.43
CA VAL A 392 41.09 0.65 -18.11
C VAL A 392 41.54 -0.51 -18.99
N PHE A 393 40.88 -1.65 -18.84
CA PHE A 393 41.01 -2.81 -19.71
C PHE A 393 39.69 -3.08 -20.42
N THR A 394 39.77 -3.62 -21.64
CA THR A 394 38.62 -4.22 -22.32
C THR A 394 38.07 -5.40 -21.52
N THR A 395 36.81 -5.78 -21.77
CA THR A 395 36.17 -6.93 -21.11
C THR A 395 36.85 -8.27 -21.43
N THR A 396 37.64 -8.31 -22.50
CA THR A 396 38.51 -9.44 -22.89
C THR A 396 39.92 -9.36 -22.28
N GLY A 397 40.18 -8.39 -21.39
CA GLY A 397 41.44 -8.27 -20.63
C GLY A 397 42.58 -7.53 -21.33
N GLY A 398 42.38 -7.01 -22.53
CA GLY A 398 43.37 -6.17 -23.22
C GLY A 398 43.43 -4.76 -22.62
N PHE A 399 44.63 -4.20 -22.41
CA PHE A 399 44.79 -2.83 -21.92
C PHE A 399 44.22 -1.80 -22.91
N ALA A 400 43.40 -0.87 -22.43
CA ALA A 400 42.76 0.15 -23.24
C ALA A 400 43.37 1.54 -23.02
N SER A 401 43.41 2.02 -21.77
CA SER A 401 43.90 3.36 -21.44
C SER A 401 44.27 3.49 -19.95
N GLU A 402 44.88 4.61 -19.58
CA GLU A 402 45.06 5.04 -18.19
C GLU A 402 44.84 6.55 -18.06
N PHE A 403 44.41 7.00 -16.89
CA PHE A 403 44.14 8.41 -16.59
C PHE A 403 44.40 8.74 -15.12
N ALA A 404 44.32 10.03 -14.78
CA ALA A 404 44.71 10.58 -13.48
C ALA A 404 46.19 10.29 -13.10
N VAL A 405 47.06 10.11 -14.09
CA VAL A 405 48.49 9.84 -13.88
C VAL A 405 49.18 11.01 -13.15
N PRO A 406 50.01 10.75 -12.12
CA PRO A 406 50.69 11.81 -11.36
C PRO A 406 51.65 12.70 -12.18
N THR A 407 52.10 12.22 -13.35
CA THR A 407 53.00 12.94 -14.26
C THR A 407 52.49 12.80 -15.70
N GLY A 408 51.87 13.85 -16.26
CA GLY A 408 51.31 13.81 -17.62
C GLY A 408 50.67 15.13 -18.08
N MET A 409 50.62 15.34 -19.40
CA MET A 409 50.18 16.60 -20.07
C MET A 409 48.69 16.93 -19.86
N PHE A 410 47.88 15.93 -19.47
CA PHE A 410 46.45 16.07 -19.15
C PHE A 410 46.16 16.04 -17.63
N GLY A 411 47.21 15.97 -16.79
CA GLY A 411 47.14 15.97 -15.32
C GLY A 411 47.56 17.29 -14.67
N SER A 412 47.60 18.40 -15.41
CA SER A 412 48.17 19.67 -14.93
C SER A 412 47.23 20.53 -14.08
N GLY A 413 45.99 20.09 -13.83
CA GLY A 413 45.13 20.68 -12.80
C GLY A 413 45.23 19.88 -11.50
N ARG A 414 45.48 20.54 -10.35
CA ARG A 414 45.44 19.89 -9.03
C ARG A 414 44.16 19.08 -8.78
N GLU A 415 43.07 19.43 -9.46
CA GLU A 415 41.72 18.95 -9.18
C GLU A 415 41.48 17.48 -9.58
N GLY A 416 42.13 16.96 -10.63
CA GLY A 416 41.91 15.59 -11.13
C GLY A 416 42.92 14.53 -10.68
N ARG A 417 43.88 14.89 -9.82
CA ARG A 417 44.89 13.97 -9.31
C ARG A 417 44.30 13.09 -8.19
N LEU A 418 44.59 11.80 -8.25
CA LEU A 418 44.20 10.84 -7.21
C LEU A 418 45.32 10.67 -6.17
N SER A 419 44.96 10.18 -4.99
CA SER A 419 45.84 9.79 -3.90
C SER A 419 45.25 8.58 -3.20
N GLU A 420 45.95 7.44 -3.22
CA GLU A 420 45.49 6.15 -2.70
C GLU A 420 44.07 5.76 -3.16
N PRO A 421 43.75 5.74 -4.47
CA PRO A 421 42.42 5.36 -4.93
C PRO A 421 42.12 3.89 -4.58
N THR A 422 40.95 3.62 -4.01
CA THR A 422 40.58 2.27 -3.54
C THR A 422 39.32 1.74 -4.21
N GLY A 423 38.17 2.35 -3.95
CA GLY A 423 36.86 1.95 -4.49
C GLY A 423 36.57 2.59 -5.85
N VAL A 424 35.91 1.83 -6.74
CA VAL A 424 35.50 2.30 -8.07
C VAL A 424 34.07 1.83 -8.35
N ALA A 425 33.23 2.71 -8.87
CA ALA A 425 31.91 2.38 -9.39
C ALA A 425 31.71 3.08 -10.74
N VAL A 426 31.01 2.41 -11.67
CA VAL A 426 30.79 2.92 -13.03
C VAL A 426 29.30 2.87 -13.32
N THR A 427 28.73 4.02 -13.71
CA THR A 427 27.30 4.13 -14.03
C THR A 427 26.96 3.47 -15.36
N GLU A 428 25.67 3.36 -15.66
CA GLU A 428 25.20 2.82 -16.94
C GLU A 428 25.66 3.64 -18.15
N LYS A 429 25.96 4.92 -17.95
CA LYS A 429 26.48 5.83 -18.98
C LYS A 429 28.01 5.82 -19.05
N GLY A 430 28.68 5.00 -18.24
CA GLY A 430 30.14 4.89 -18.17
C GLY A 430 30.82 5.95 -17.30
N THR A 431 30.07 6.79 -16.58
CA THR A 431 30.66 7.78 -15.66
C THR A 431 31.33 7.06 -14.50
N ILE A 432 32.57 7.44 -14.19
CA ILE A 432 33.44 6.72 -13.26
C ILE A 432 33.51 7.49 -11.95
N TYR A 433 33.14 6.85 -10.85
CA TYR A 433 33.22 7.37 -9.49
C TYR A 433 34.33 6.63 -8.75
N VAL A 434 35.25 7.38 -8.16
CA VAL A 434 36.43 6.85 -7.48
C VAL A 434 36.46 7.34 -6.04
N ALA A 435 36.56 6.42 -5.09
CA ALA A 435 36.92 6.74 -3.71
C ALA A 435 38.40 7.14 -3.66
N ASP A 436 38.65 8.44 -3.69
CA ASP A 436 39.96 9.07 -3.67
C ASP A 436 40.42 9.22 -2.20
N THR A 437 40.76 8.07 -1.60
CA THR A 437 40.88 7.90 -0.14
C THR A 437 41.88 8.86 0.48
N GLY A 438 43.06 9.02 -0.12
CA GLY A 438 44.12 9.90 0.39
C GLY A 438 43.75 11.38 0.31
N ASN A 439 42.96 11.78 -0.69
CA ASN A 439 42.44 13.14 -0.81
C ASN A 439 41.09 13.36 -0.08
N ARG A 440 40.55 12.32 0.57
CA ARG A 440 39.31 12.35 1.37
C ARG A 440 38.09 12.87 0.60
N ARG A 441 37.92 12.40 -0.64
CA ARG A 441 36.84 12.83 -1.51
C ARG A 441 36.38 11.71 -2.44
N ILE A 442 35.26 11.93 -3.11
CA ILE A 442 34.86 11.15 -4.29
C ILE A 442 35.22 11.97 -5.52
N SER A 443 35.98 11.37 -6.43
CA SER A 443 36.41 11.98 -7.69
C SER A 443 35.64 11.35 -8.85
N VAL A 444 35.14 12.19 -9.77
CA VAL A 444 34.24 11.79 -10.87
C VAL A 444 34.90 12.04 -12.21
N PHE A 445 34.87 11.06 -13.10
CA PHE A 445 35.46 11.12 -14.43
C PHE A 445 34.49 10.68 -15.53
N SER A 446 34.71 11.16 -16.75
CA SER A 446 34.01 10.69 -17.94
C SER A 446 34.43 9.25 -18.28
N PRO A 447 33.69 8.54 -19.16
CA PRO A 447 34.11 7.21 -19.64
C PRO A 447 35.51 7.19 -20.27
N GLU A 448 35.93 8.31 -20.86
CA GLU A 448 37.25 8.50 -21.49
C GLU A 448 38.35 8.89 -20.49
N GLY A 449 38.02 9.06 -19.20
CA GLY A 449 38.97 9.40 -18.14
C GLY A 449 39.20 10.90 -17.93
N ALA A 450 38.36 11.78 -18.49
CA ALA A 450 38.44 13.22 -18.23
C ALA A 450 37.86 13.54 -16.84
N PHE A 451 38.54 14.36 -16.05
CA PHE A 451 38.03 14.79 -14.74
C PHE A 451 36.79 15.68 -14.91
N LEU A 452 35.71 15.36 -14.20
CA LEU A 452 34.43 16.06 -14.25
C LEU A 452 34.18 16.90 -13.00
N SER A 453 34.30 16.28 -11.83
CA SER A 453 34.03 16.92 -10.54
C SER A 453 34.61 16.11 -9.38
N ALA A 454 34.60 16.69 -8.19
CA ALA A 454 34.84 15.96 -6.95
C ALA A 454 34.07 16.60 -5.79
N PHE A 455 33.76 15.81 -4.77
CA PHE A 455 33.15 16.30 -3.53
C PHE A 455 33.74 15.59 -2.31
N SER A 456 34.03 16.36 -1.25
CA SER A 456 34.59 15.89 0.02
C SER A 456 33.57 15.93 1.17
N GLN A 457 32.34 16.35 0.89
CA GLN A 457 31.30 16.53 1.89
C GLN A 457 29.98 15.95 1.38
N ILE A 458 29.26 15.24 2.26
CA ILE A 458 27.92 14.72 2.03
C ILE A 458 27.03 15.22 3.16
N GLY A 459 26.19 16.22 2.88
CA GLY A 459 25.37 16.88 3.88
C GLY A 459 26.22 17.51 4.99
N PRO A 460 25.99 17.20 6.28
CA PRO A 460 26.79 17.74 7.38
C PRO A 460 28.13 17.01 7.59
N HIS A 461 28.42 15.95 6.81
CA HIS A 461 29.58 15.08 7.04
C HIS A 461 30.70 15.34 6.04
N GLU A 462 31.87 15.72 6.55
CA GLU A 462 33.11 15.78 5.77
C GLU A 462 33.73 14.38 5.71
N LEU A 463 34.01 13.87 4.51
CA LEU A 463 34.62 12.57 4.31
C LEU A 463 36.02 12.53 4.94
N ARG A 464 36.35 11.39 5.54
CA ARG A 464 37.63 11.17 6.24
C ARG A 464 38.45 10.10 5.55
N LYS A 465 37.84 8.95 5.26
CA LYS A 465 38.49 7.82 4.60
C LYS A 465 37.49 7.05 3.74
N PRO A 466 37.00 7.62 2.62
CA PRO A 466 36.13 6.90 1.71
C PRO A 466 36.89 5.73 1.09
N VAL A 467 36.36 4.50 1.17
CA VAL A 467 37.04 3.27 0.71
C VAL A 467 36.26 2.45 -0.32
N ALA A 468 34.94 2.60 -0.38
CA ALA A 468 34.11 1.90 -1.36
C ALA A 468 32.96 2.78 -1.84
N VAL A 469 32.57 2.55 -3.10
CA VAL A 469 31.44 3.22 -3.75
C VAL A 469 30.61 2.20 -4.52
N ALA A 470 29.29 2.37 -4.55
CA ALA A 470 28.36 1.55 -5.31
C ALA A 470 27.13 2.38 -5.70
N PHE A 471 26.37 1.95 -6.71
CA PHE A 471 25.11 2.59 -7.08
C PHE A 471 23.93 1.68 -6.79
N ASP A 472 22.81 2.25 -6.36
CA ASP A 472 21.51 1.57 -6.40
C ASP A 472 20.88 1.65 -7.80
N GLU A 473 19.78 0.92 -8.00
CA GLU A 473 19.03 0.87 -9.25
C GLU A 473 18.38 2.22 -9.64
N ALA A 474 18.17 3.11 -8.67
CA ALA A 474 17.64 4.45 -8.91
C ALA A 474 18.73 5.47 -9.27
N GLY A 475 20.00 5.08 -9.18
CA GLY A 475 21.16 5.91 -9.49
C GLY A 475 21.69 6.72 -8.31
N TYR A 476 21.27 6.43 -7.07
CA TYR A 476 21.91 6.98 -5.88
C TYR A 476 23.25 6.31 -5.62
N LEU A 477 24.21 7.10 -5.14
CA LEU A 477 25.56 6.66 -4.81
C LEU A 477 25.62 6.28 -3.32
N PHE A 478 26.04 5.06 -3.05
CA PHE A 478 26.51 4.64 -1.74
C PHE A 478 28.01 4.93 -1.61
N VAL A 479 28.41 5.53 -0.48
CA VAL A 479 29.81 5.77 -0.12
C VAL A 479 30.08 5.17 1.25
N LEU A 480 31.03 4.24 1.34
CA LEU A 480 31.51 3.70 2.61
C LEU A 480 32.74 4.50 3.07
N ASP A 481 32.63 5.14 4.24
CA ASP A 481 33.74 5.80 4.92
C ASP A 481 34.23 4.97 6.11
N ARG A 482 35.47 4.49 6.01
CA ARG A 482 36.09 3.57 6.97
C ARG A 482 36.42 4.23 8.31
N GLU A 483 36.72 5.52 8.31
CA GLU A 483 37.10 6.25 9.53
C GLU A 483 35.87 6.78 10.26
N LEU A 484 34.89 7.30 9.52
CA LEU A 484 33.60 7.71 10.09
C LEU A 484 32.74 6.52 10.54
N LYS A 485 33.08 5.28 10.12
CA LYS A 485 32.28 4.07 10.37
C LYS A 485 30.85 4.26 9.89
N LYS A 486 30.71 4.77 8.66
CA LYS A 486 29.41 5.12 8.07
C LYS A 486 29.30 4.74 6.61
N VAL A 487 28.09 4.33 6.23
CA VAL A 487 27.64 4.30 4.84
C VAL A 487 26.79 5.54 4.61
N PHE A 488 27.05 6.25 3.53
CA PHE A 488 26.24 7.37 3.05
C PHE A 488 25.49 6.95 1.80
N LYS A 489 24.20 7.26 1.72
CA LYS A 489 23.43 7.31 0.48
C LYS A 489 23.34 8.78 0.06
N CYS A 490 23.70 9.08 -1.18
CA CYS A 490 23.73 10.43 -1.71
C CYS A 490 23.37 10.48 -3.19
N GLU A 491 22.99 11.65 -3.69
CA GLU A 491 22.94 11.91 -5.12
C GLU A 491 24.34 11.77 -5.74
N PRO A 492 24.46 11.47 -7.04
CA PRO A 492 25.76 11.43 -7.73
C PRO A 492 26.56 12.75 -7.68
N SER A 493 25.93 13.84 -7.27
CA SER A 493 26.53 15.16 -7.03
C SER A 493 27.14 15.33 -5.63
N GLY A 494 26.89 14.39 -4.70
CA GLY A 494 27.20 14.50 -3.27
C GLY A 494 26.04 15.01 -2.40
N GLY A 495 24.85 15.24 -2.98
CA GLY A 495 23.64 15.65 -2.24
C GLY A 495 23.20 14.59 -1.22
N TYR A 496 23.01 14.97 0.05
CA TYR A 496 22.71 14.02 1.12
C TYR A 496 21.30 13.41 0.99
N VAL A 497 21.21 12.08 1.15
CA VAL A 497 19.94 11.36 1.25
C VAL A 497 19.81 10.70 2.63
N ALA A 498 20.77 9.85 3.00
CA ALA A 498 20.77 9.16 4.28
C ALA A 498 22.20 8.77 4.70
N ALA A 499 22.39 8.48 5.99
CA ALA A 499 23.62 7.90 6.51
C ALA A 499 23.33 6.97 7.68
N TRP A 500 24.01 5.84 7.73
CA TRP A 500 23.88 4.85 8.81
C TRP A 500 25.21 4.19 9.14
N GLY A 501 25.23 3.44 10.23
CA GLY A 501 26.44 2.90 10.83
C GLY A 501 27.03 3.82 11.89
N GLU A 502 27.66 3.18 12.87
CA GLU A 502 28.43 3.81 13.93
C GLU A 502 29.57 2.89 14.37
N GLY A 503 30.54 3.41 15.10
CA GLY A 503 31.66 2.62 15.60
C GLY A 503 31.23 1.61 16.68
N GLY A 504 31.58 0.34 16.51
CA GLY A 504 31.33 -0.68 17.53
C GLY A 504 31.34 -2.12 17.00
N SER A 505 30.83 -3.06 17.82
CA SER A 505 30.77 -4.49 17.50
C SER A 505 29.34 -5.07 17.53
N GLY A 506 28.34 -4.25 17.88
CA GLY A 506 26.93 -4.62 17.84
C GLY A 506 26.44 -4.99 16.43
N VAL A 507 25.20 -5.46 16.33
CA VAL A 507 24.65 -6.05 15.08
C VAL A 507 24.47 -5.04 13.93
N GLU A 508 24.48 -3.73 14.21
CA GLU A 508 24.37 -2.65 13.20
C GLU A 508 25.63 -1.76 13.15
N GLN A 509 26.64 -2.07 13.96
CA GLN A 509 27.83 -1.24 14.15
C GLN A 509 29.00 -1.74 13.30
N PHE A 510 29.94 -0.85 12.98
CA PHE A 510 31.14 -1.20 12.25
C PHE A 510 32.38 -1.07 13.12
N SER A 511 33.22 -2.11 13.12
CA SER A 511 34.54 -2.08 13.75
C SER A 511 35.58 -1.59 12.75
N ASP A 512 35.67 -2.23 11.59
CA ASP A 512 36.56 -1.83 10.50
C ASP A 512 35.99 -2.19 9.12
N PRO A 513 35.07 -1.37 8.57
CA PRO A 513 34.43 -1.68 7.30
C PRO A 513 35.37 -1.36 6.14
N VAL A 514 35.65 -2.35 5.29
CA VAL A 514 36.71 -2.27 4.26
C VAL A 514 36.21 -2.41 2.82
N ALA A 515 35.07 -3.06 2.61
CA ALA A 515 34.51 -3.26 1.28
C ALA A 515 32.98 -3.24 1.32
N MET A 516 32.37 -2.94 0.18
CA MET A 516 30.93 -2.85 0.03
C MET A 516 30.50 -3.31 -1.37
N ALA A 517 29.34 -3.97 -1.46
CA ALA A 517 28.72 -4.35 -2.72
C ALA A 517 27.20 -4.20 -2.65
N PHE A 518 26.57 -3.78 -3.73
CA PHE A 518 25.12 -3.77 -3.90
C PHE A 518 24.73 -4.90 -4.85
N ASP A 519 23.65 -5.63 -4.55
CA ASP A 519 23.16 -6.74 -5.39
C ASP A 519 22.47 -6.29 -6.69
N GLY A 520 22.22 -4.98 -6.84
CA GLY A 520 21.47 -4.43 -7.98
C GLY A 520 19.96 -4.53 -7.82
N ARG A 521 19.45 -4.89 -6.64
CA ARG A 521 18.03 -5.14 -6.37
C ARG A 521 17.54 -4.49 -5.08
N THR A 522 18.13 -4.85 -3.94
CA THR A 522 17.56 -4.56 -2.62
C THR A 522 18.62 -4.39 -1.54
N TYR A 523 19.67 -5.19 -1.55
CA TYR A 523 20.57 -5.31 -0.40
C TYR A 523 21.98 -4.79 -0.67
N LEU A 524 22.50 -4.11 0.35
CA LEU A 524 23.86 -3.62 0.46
C LEU A 524 24.64 -4.47 1.45
N TYR A 525 25.76 -5.03 1.00
CA TYR A 525 26.64 -5.92 1.76
C TYR A 525 27.89 -5.16 2.14
N VAL A 526 28.14 -4.99 3.44
CA VAL A 526 29.31 -4.30 3.99
C VAL A 526 30.20 -5.32 4.69
N LEU A 527 31.44 -5.45 4.22
CA LEU A 527 32.43 -6.32 4.83
C LEU A 527 33.16 -5.58 5.95
N ASP A 528 33.00 -6.06 7.18
CA ASP A 528 33.71 -5.58 8.36
C ASP A 528 34.86 -6.54 8.68
N GLN A 529 36.09 -6.05 8.55
CA GLN A 529 37.30 -6.83 8.81
C GLN A 529 37.64 -6.88 10.31
N GLY A 530 37.25 -5.85 11.08
CA GLY A 530 37.56 -5.76 12.51
C GLY A 530 36.87 -6.88 13.28
N ASN A 531 35.60 -7.10 12.94
CA ASN A 531 34.85 -8.30 13.29
C ASN A 531 34.52 -9.06 11.99
N PRO A 532 35.34 -10.05 11.56
CA PRO A 532 35.20 -10.71 10.26
C PRO A 532 33.78 -11.21 9.97
N ARG A 533 33.00 -10.36 9.30
CA ARG A 533 31.58 -10.59 9.01
C ARG A 533 31.13 -9.73 7.84
N VAL A 534 30.03 -10.14 7.23
CA VAL A 534 29.32 -9.32 6.23
C VAL A 534 28.02 -8.83 6.87
N LEU A 535 27.87 -7.52 7.03
CA LEU A 535 26.61 -6.90 7.43
C LEU A 535 25.76 -6.63 6.19
N VAL A 536 24.45 -6.85 6.30
CA VAL A 536 23.50 -6.62 5.21
C VAL A 536 22.50 -5.57 5.63
N PHE A 537 22.36 -4.55 4.80
CA PHE A 537 21.35 -3.50 4.95
C PHE A 537 20.44 -3.49 3.72
N ASP A 538 19.20 -3.05 3.87
CA ASP A 538 18.41 -2.65 2.71
C ASP A 538 18.95 -1.35 2.11
N LYS A 539 18.46 -1.00 0.90
CA LYS A 539 18.87 0.20 0.18
C LYS A 539 18.57 1.53 0.90
N ASP A 540 17.78 1.50 1.97
CA ASP A 540 17.41 2.67 2.78
C ASP A 540 18.18 2.72 4.11
N GLY A 541 19.03 1.72 4.37
CA GLY A 541 19.94 1.68 5.50
C GLY A 541 19.41 0.93 6.72
N SER A 542 18.27 0.24 6.62
CA SER A 542 17.80 -0.61 7.71
C SER A 542 18.61 -1.90 7.76
N TRP A 543 19.05 -2.28 8.96
CA TRP A 543 19.73 -3.55 9.16
C TRP A 543 18.80 -4.73 8.85
N VAL A 544 19.31 -5.67 8.04
CA VAL A 544 18.62 -6.90 7.67
C VAL A 544 19.22 -8.07 8.43
N THR A 545 20.52 -8.34 8.26
CA THR A 545 21.20 -9.50 8.83
C THR A 545 22.72 -9.33 8.90
N ASN A 546 23.40 -10.32 9.46
CA ASN A 546 24.85 -10.45 9.47
C ASN A 546 25.24 -11.88 9.09
N PHE A 547 26.39 -12.07 8.46
CA PHE A 547 26.94 -13.39 8.16
C PHE A 547 28.36 -13.53 8.66
N PHE A 548 28.68 -14.74 9.10
CA PHE A 548 30.01 -15.23 9.48
C PHE A 548 30.51 -14.73 10.83
N ALA A 549 31.40 -15.53 11.40
CA ALA A 549 32.21 -15.20 12.56
C ALA A 549 33.69 -15.31 12.20
N ARG A 550 34.55 -14.87 13.12
CA ARG A 550 35.99 -15.10 13.02
C ARG A 550 36.29 -16.59 13.11
N GLY A 551 36.95 -17.16 12.10
CA GLY A 551 37.36 -18.57 12.10
C GLY A 551 38.03 -19.02 10.82
N THR A 552 38.53 -20.25 10.81
CA THR A 552 39.28 -20.85 9.68
C THR A 552 38.47 -21.88 8.90
N ASP A 553 37.33 -22.32 9.43
CA ASP A 553 36.44 -23.22 8.72
C ASP A 553 35.77 -22.53 7.52
N GLN A 554 35.02 -23.30 6.73
CA GLN A 554 34.43 -22.85 5.47
C GLN A 554 33.19 -21.94 5.63
N LYS A 555 32.65 -21.82 6.85
CA LYS A 555 31.49 -20.98 7.22
C LYS A 555 31.88 -19.81 8.13
N SER A 556 33.18 -19.56 8.26
CA SER A 556 33.78 -18.48 9.03
C SER A 556 34.81 -17.73 8.17
N LEU A 557 35.18 -16.52 8.58
CA LEU A 557 36.15 -15.66 7.88
C LEU A 557 37.30 -15.32 8.82
N LEU A 558 38.54 -15.24 8.32
CA LEU A 558 39.69 -14.88 9.16
C LEU A 558 40.14 -13.44 8.96
N GLU A 559 40.55 -13.08 7.74
CA GLU A 559 40.96 -11.72 7.36
C GLU A 559 40.38 -11.39 5.98
N PRO A 560 39.04 -11.26 5.89
CA PRO A 560 38.41 -11.00 4.62
C PRO A 560 38.70 -9.55 4.18
N VAL A 561 38.93 -9.35 2.88
CA VAL A 561 39.33 -8.03 2.33
C VAL A 561 38.40 -7.50 1.25
N ALA A 562 37.60 -8.36 0.60
CA ALA A 562 36.69 -7.95 -0.46
C ALA A 562 35.41 -8.78 -0.45
N VAL A 563 34.31 -8.14 -0.84
CA VAL A 563 32.98 -8.76 -1.01
C VAL A 563 32.39 -8.29 -2.33
N THR A 564 31.68 -9.16 -3.04
CA THR A 564 30.88 -8.81 -4.21
C THR A 564 29.67 -9.75 -4.34
N VAL A 565 28.72 -9.40 -5.19
CA VAL A 565 27.52 -10.20 -5.48
C VAL A 565 27.44 -10.47 -6.98
N SER A 566 27.27 -11.73 -7.37
CA SER A 566 27.12 -12.18 -8.77
C SER A 566 25.89 -13.07 -8.89
N GLY A 567 24.82 -12.52 -9.45
CA GLY A 567 23.50 -13.16 -9.45
C GLY A 567 23.07 -13.49 -8.01
N PHE A 568 22.79 -14.76 -7.73
CA PHE A 568 22.38 -15.24 -6.40
C PHE A 568 23.55 -15.67 -5.51
N ARG A 569 24.77 -15.16 -5.75
CA ARG A 569 25.97 -15.57 -5.01
C ARG A 569 26.60 -14.40 -4.28
N LEU A 570 26.73 -14.53 -2.96
CA LEU A 570 27.64 -13.72 -2.16
C LEU A 570 29.05 -14.29 -2.30
N VAL A 571 30.01 -13.44 -2.65
CA VAL A 571 31.39 -13.85 -2.88
C VAL A 571 32.33 -13.05 -1.99
N VAL A 572 33.16 -13.74 -1.21
CA VAL A 572 34.05 -13.12 -0.22
C VAL A 572 35.48 -13.62 -0.44
N ALA A 573 36.44 -12.69 -0.49
CA ALA A 573 37.87 -13.00 -0.55
C ALA A 573 38.47 -13.00 0.86
N ASP A 574 39.08 -14.11 1.26
CA ASP A 574 39.76 -14.33 2.54
C ASP A 574 41.22 -14.74 2.28
N PRO A 575 42.09 -13.79 1.88
CA PRO A 575 43.44 -14.08 1.39
C PRO A 575 44.35 -14.69 2.46
N ALA A 576 44.10 -14.48 3.75
CA ALA A 576 44.85 -15.14 4.83
C ALA A 576 44.69 -16.67 4.81
N GLN A 577 43.58 -17.16 4.27
CA GLN A 577 43.29 -18.57 4.05
C GLN A 577 43.49 -19.00 2.58
N ASN A 578 44.07 -18.13 1.74
CA ASN A 578 44.28 -18.36 0.31
C ASN A 578 43.00 -18.81 -0.43
N ARG A 579 41.85 -18.20 -0.10
CA ARG A 579 40.56 -18.63 -0.64
C ARG A 579 39.63 -17.50 -1.04
N ILE A 580 38.77 -17.80 -2.02
CA ILE A 580 37.54 -17.08 -2.32
C ILE A 580 36.38 -18.04 -1.99
N LEU A 581 35.44 -17.59 -1.17
CA LEU A 581 34.26 -18.34 -0.79
C LEU A 581 33.04 -17.81 -1.54
N THR A 582 32.20 -18.72 -2.04
CA THR A 582 30.91 -18.38 -2.63
C THR A 582 29.78 -18.99 -1.81
N PHE A 583 28.73 -18.22 -1.59
CA PHE A 583 27.54 -18.66 -0.85
C PHE A 583 26.29 -18.33 -1.65
N LYS A 584 25.32 -19.24 -1.68
CA LYS A 584 24.01 -19.00 -2.27
C LYS A 584 23.23 -18.04 -1.37
N LEU A 585 22.73 -16.95 -1.93
CA LEU A 585 21.75 -16.08 -1.28
C LEU A 585 20.40 -16.77 -1.26
N LYS A 586 19.75 -16.80 -0.10
CA LYS A 586 18.43 -17.41 0.11
C LYS A 586 17.49 -16.36 0.70
N PRO A 587 16.78 -15.58 -0.12
CA PRO A 587 15.73 -14.68 0.36
C PRO A 587 14.63 -15.51 1.04
N GLN A 588 14.04 -14.96 2.10
CA GLN A 588 12.89 -15.56 2.77
C GLN A 588 11.65 -14.72 2.51
N MET A 589 10.66 -15.38 1.90
CA MET A 589 9.44 -14.75 1.43
C MET A 589 8.28 -15.14 2.33
N ALA A 590 7.52 -14.14 2.80
CA ALA A 590 6.31 -14.40 3.57
C ALA A 590 5.31 -15.16 2.71
N PRO A 591 4.56 -16.14 3.27
CA PRO A 591 3.46 -16.69 2.53
C PRO A 591 2.47 -15.58 2.16
N PRO A 592 1.71 -15.72 1.06
CA PRO A 592 0.71 -14.73 0.71
C PRO A 592 -0.30 -14.53 1.84
N SER A 593 -0.68 -13.28 2.10
CA SER A 593 -1.75 -12.94 3.03
C SER A 593 -3.12 -13.10 2.39
N GLU A 594 -4.17 -13.15 3.23
CA GLU A 594 -5.56 -13.17 2.78
C GLU A 594 -5.93 -14.33 1.85
N VAL A 595 -5.26 -15.48 2.02
CA VAL A 595 -5.58 -16.68 1.25
C VAL A 595 -7.02 -17.10 1.52
N SER A 596 -7.83 -17.13 0.48
CA SER A 596 -9.23 -17.54 0.51
C SER A 596 -9.52 -18.58 -0.56
N THR A 597 -10.63 -19.31 -0.40
CA THR A 597 -11.02 -20.39 -1.33
C THR A 597 -12.50 -20.32 -1.68
N LYS A 598 -12.83 -20.70 -2.92
CA LYS A 598 -14.20 -20.93 -3.40
C LYS A 598 -14.25 -22.26 -4.13
N ALA A 599 -15.32 -23.04 -3.95
CA ALA A 599 -15.46 -24.34 -4.60
C ALA A 599 -16.81 -24.53 -5.28
N VAL A 600 -16.76 -25.17 -6.45
CA VAL A 600 -17.89 -25.79 -7.15
C VAL A 600 -17.51 -27.23 -7.53
N ALA A 601 -18.46 -28.04 -7.98
CA ALA A 601 -18.17 -29.44 -8.34
C ALA A 601 -17.07 -29.51 -9.42
N GLY A 602 -15.92 -30.11 -9.07
CA GLY A 602 -14.76 -30.28 -9.97
C GLY A 602 -13.84 -29.06 -10.12
N LEU A 603 -14.03 -27.98 -9.35
CA LEU A 603 -13.17 -26.80 -9.40
C LEU A 603 -13.08 -26.12 -8.03
N VAL A 604 -11.84 -25.93 -7.56
CA VAL A 604 -11.51 -25.03 -6.45
C VAL A 604 -10.71 -23.85 -6.98
N THR A 605 -11.11 -22.64 -6.61
CA THR A 605 -10.35 -21.40 -6.86
C THR A 605 -9.75 -20.93 -5.54
N LEU A 606 -8.44 -20.70 -5.54
CA LEU A 606 -7.70 -20.05 -4.46
C LEU A 606 -7.41 -18.62 -4.88
N GLU A 607 -7.59 -17.66 -3.96
CA GLU A 607 -7.30 -16.23 -4.15
C GLU A 607 -6.42 -15.74 -3.00
N TRP A 608 -5.50 -14.80 -3.23
CA TRP A 608 -4.63 -14.20 -2.21
C TRP A 608 -4.24 -12.76 -2.57
N ALA A 609 -3.75 -11.99 -1.59
CA ALA A 609 -3.32 -10.61 -1.78
C ALA A 609 -2.08 -10.49 -2.69
N GLU A 610 -1.97 -9.39 -3.45
CA GLU A 610 -0.83 -9.15 -4.32
C GLU A 610 0.49 -9.07 -3.51
N VAL A 611 1.54 -9.74 -4.00
CA VAL A 611 2.86 -9.72 -3.38
C VAL A 611 3.84 -8.99 -4.30
N LYS A 612 4.32 -7.83 -3.86
CA LYS A 612 5.32 -7.01 -4.56
C LYS A 612 6.67 -7.14 -3.88
N ASP A 613 7.49 -8.08 -4.35
CA ASP A 613 8.86 -8.23 -3.89
C ASP A 613 9.77 -8.64 -5.07
N PRO A 614 10.93 -8.00 -5.29
CA PRO A 614 11.81 -8.27 -6.44
C PRO A 614 12.36 -9.69 -6.52
N TRP A 615 12.24 -10.47 -5.44
CA TRP A 615 12.71 -11.85 -5.40
C TRP A 615 11.62 -12.86 -5.78
N VAL A 616 10.35 -12.47 -5.99
CA VAL A 616 9.25 -13.42 -6.31
C VAL A 616 9.41 -13.99 -7.72
N ASP A 617 9.26 -15.30 -7.87
CA ASP A 617 9.23 -16.00 -9.17
C ASP A 617 7.91 -16.75 -9.40
N ALA A 618 7.42 -17.46 -8.38
CA ALA A 618 6.16 -18.22 -8.48
C ALA A 618 5.50 -18.44 -7.12
N PHE A 619 4.25 -18.89 -7.14
CA PHE A 619 3.48 -19.34 -5.98
C PHE A 619 3.25 -20.85 -6.07
N ARG A 620 3.76 -21.61 -5.10
CA ARG A 620 3.60 -23.07 -5.03
C ARG A 620 2.37 -23.43 -4.20
N VAL A 621 1.46 -24.20 -4.77
CA VAL A 621 0.18 -24.55 -4.16
C VAL A 621 0.19 -26.00 -3.69
N PHE A 622 -0.20 -26.20 -2.43
CA PHE A 622 -0.23 -27.50 -1.78
C PHE A 622 -1.64 -27.83 -1.28
N ARG A 623 -2.02 -29.11 -1.34
CA ARG A 623 -3.33 -29.62 -0.95
C ARG A 623 -3.21 -30.85 -0.03
N ALA A 624 -4.08 -30.93 0.96
CA ALA A 624 -4.29 -32.09 1.84
C ALA A 624 -5.79 -32.40 2.00
N VAL A 625 -6.12 -33.58 2.54
CA VAL A 625 -7.50 -33.99 2.88
C VAL A 625 -7.82 -33.87 4.38
N VAL A 626 -6.81 -33.56 5.19
CA VAL A 626 -6.86 -33.30 6.63
C VAL A 626 -6.01 -32.07 6.94
N SER A 627 -6.41 -31.26 7.92
CA SER A 627 -5.77 -29.97 8.25
C SER A 627 -4.31 -30.11 8.64
N THR A 628 -3.95 -31.22 9.27
CA THR A 628 -2.59 -31.55 9.75
C THR A 628 -1.66 -32.06 8.65
N GLY A 629 -2.16 -32.31 7.43
CA GLY A 629 -1.36 -32.85 6.33
C GLY A 629 -1.46 -34.38 6.20
N PRO A 630 -0.65 -35.02 5.32
CA PRO A 630 0.44 -34.43 4.56
C PRO A 630 -0.04 -33.56 3.39
N TYR A 631 0.56 -32.37 3.24
CA TYR A 631 0.32 -31.47 2.11
C TYR A 631 1.16 -31.89 0.90
N ARG A 632 0.49 -32.17 -0.22
CA ARG A 632 1.16 -32.46 -1.51
C ARG A 632 1.08 -31.26 -2.42
N GLU A 633 2.18 -30.97 -3.11
CA GLU A 633 2.16 -29.94 -4.14
C GLU A 633 1.28 -30.37 -5.31
N ILE A 634 0.42 -29.47 -5.78
CA ILE A 634 -0.52 -29.73 -6.89
C ILE A 634 -0.27 -28.84 -8.11
N GLY A 635 0.57 -27.82 -7.98
CA GLY A 635 0.98 -26.94 -9.08
C GLY A 635 1.52 -25.61 -8.61
N ALA A 636 1.77 -24.72 -9.58
CA ALA A 636 2.32 -23.38 -9.34
C ALA A 636 1.56 -22.32 -10.14
N ALA A 637 1.49 -21.10 -9.61
CA ALA A 637 1.07 -19.90 -10.34
C ALA A 637 2.30 -18.99 -10.58
N PRO A 638 2.43 -18.32 -11.73
CA PRO A 638 3.57 -17.44 -12.02
C PRO A 638 3.57 -16.17 -11.16
N GLU A 639 4.69 -15.44 -11.14
CA GLU A 639 4.82 -14.09 -10.58
C GLU A 639 3.64 -13.18 -10.95
N GLY A 640 3.20 -12.33 -10.02
CA GLY A 640 2.06 -11.43 -10.19
C GLY A 640 0.68 -12.08 -10.12
N SER A 641 0.59 -13.42 -10.04
CA SER A 641 -0.69 -14.11 -9.85
C SER A 641 -1.25 -13.87 -8.45
N THR A 642 -2.55 -13.58 -8.38
CA THR A 642 -3.35 -13.52 -7.15
C THR A 642 -4.37 -14.65 -7.06
N VAL A 643 -4.35 -15.59 -8.02
CA VAL A 643 -5.34 -16.66 -8.16
C VAL A 643 -4.72 -17.97 -8.68
N TYR A 644 -5.20 -19.11 -8.17
CA TYR A 644 -4.91 -20.45 -8.69
C TYR A 644 -6.18 -21.28 -8.79
N LYS A 645 -6.30 -22.10 -9.85
CA LYS A 645 -7.46 -22.97 -10.08
C LYS A 645 -7.06 -24.44 -10.04
N ASP A 646 -7.58 -25.18 -9.06
CA ASP A 646 -7.44 -26.63 -8.97
C ASP A 646 -8.66 -27.34 -9.59
N THR A 647 -8.48 -27.86 -10.80
CA THR A 647 -9.48 -28.64 -11.54
C THR A 647 -9.45 -30.14 -11.23
N THR A 648 -8.59 -30.58 -10.31
CA THR A 648 -8.41 -31.99 -9.94
C THR A 648 -9.12 -32.36 -8.63
N ALA A 649 -9.67 -31.38 -7.92
CA ALA A 649 -10.38 -31.57 -6.66
C ALA A 649 -11.78 -32.18 -6.92
N ALA A 650 -11.95 -33.45 -6.58
CA ALA A 650 -13.21 -34.18 -6.72
C ALA A 650 -14.11 -34.00 -5.49
N GLY A 651 -15.42 -34.04 -5.67
CA GLY A 651 -16.41 -33.99 -4.58
C GLY A 651 -17.28 -35.26 -4.50
N PRO A 652 -17.97 -35.51 -3.37
CA PRO A 652 -17.99 -34.68 -2.16
C PRO A 652 -16.77 -34.94 -1.27
N GLN A 653 -15.92 -33.93 -1.05
CA GLN A 653 -14.71 -34.04 -0.22
C GLN A 653 -14.30 -32.66 0.32
N THR A 654 -13.78 -32.63 1.55
CA THR A 654 -13.12 -31.43 2.11
C THR A 654 -11.62 -31.50 1.87
N TYR A 655 -11.05 -30.39 1.42
CA TYR A 655 -9.62 -30.19 1.21
C TYR A 655 -9.11 -29.03 2.04
N PHE A 656 -7.82 -29.05 2.31
CA PHE A 656 -7.07 -27.98 2.94
C PHE A 656 -5.96 -27.54 1.99
N TYR A 657 -5.85 -26.24 1.75
CA TYR A 657 -4.84 -25.68 0.85
C TYR A 657 -3.86 -24.80 1.59
N ARG A 658 -2.60 -24.81 1.14
CA ARG A 658 -1.56 -23.88 1.55
C ARG A 658 -0.82 -23.34 0.34
N ILE A 659 -0.30 -22.13 0.45
CA ILE A 659 0.46 -21.48 -0.62
C ILE A 659 1.80 -21.01 -0.08
N GLY A 660 2.90 -21.33 -0.76
CA GLY A 660 4.23 -20.79 -0.47
C GLY A 660 4.72 -19.95 -1.64
N ILE A 661 5.57 -18.97 -1.38
CA ILE A 661 6.22 -18.17 -2.43
C ILE A 661 7.56 -18.81 -2.76
N GLN A 662 7.80 -19.06 -4.04
CA GLN A 662 9.10 -19.42 -4.58
C GLN A 662 9.83 -18.14 -4.99
N ALA A 663 11.03 -17.96 -4.45
CA ALA A 663 11.93 -16.93 -4.91
C ALA A 663 12.62 -17.32 -6.23
N ASP A 664 13.13 -16.35 -6.98
CA ASP A 664 13.89 -16.58 -8.22
C ASP A 664 15.22 -17.34 -8.03
N THR A 665 15.65 -17.49 -6.77
CA THR A 665 16.71 -18.41 -6.35
C THR A 665 16.28 -19.89 -6.35
N GLY A 666 14.99 -20.16 -6.57
CA GLY A 666 14.33 -21.47 -6.49
C GLY A 666 13.93 -21.90 -5.08
N ASP A 667 14.23 -21.11 -4.05
CA ASP A 667 13.90 -21.43 -2.67
C ASP A 667 12.41 -21.11 -2.39
N VAL A 668 11.68 -22.06 -1.80
CA VAL A 668 10.28 -21.85 -1.42
C VAL A 668 10.23 -21.44 0.05
N GLY A 669 9.69 -20.25 0.31
CA GLY A 669 9.46 -19.73 1.65
C GLY A 669 8.42 -20.54 2.44
N PRO A 670 8.16 -20.16 3.70
CA PRO A 670 7.13 -20.81 4.51
C PRO A 670 5.76 -20.79 3.82
N ARG A 671 4.97 -21.84 4.09
CA ARG A 671 3.62 -21.99 3.52
C ARG A 671 2.61 -21.21 4.35
N SER A 672 1.54 -20.74 3.71
CA SER A 672 0.42 -20.09 4.37
C SER A 672 -0.23 -21.02 5.39
N ARG A 673 -1.03 -20.44 6.29
CA ARG A 673 -1.96 -21.23 7.10
C ARG A 673 -2.89 -22.03 6.19
N PRO A 674 -3.34 -23.21 6.63
CA PRO A 674 -4.25 -24.02 5.83
C PRO A 674 -5.62 -23.38 5.71
N VAL A 675 -6.10 -23.25 4.49
CA VAL A 675 -7.45 -22.75 4.18
C VAL A 675 -8.32 -23.94 3.80
N LEU A 676 -9.40 -24.14 4.55
CA LEU A 676 -10.35 -25.22 4.35
C LEU A 676 -11.35 -24.88 3.23
N VAL A 677 -11.67 -25.87 2.40
CA VAL A 677 -12.74 -25.79 1.40
C VAL A 677 -13.46 -27.13 1.21
N SER A 678 -14.79 -27.10 1.11
CA SER A 678 -15.62 -28.29 0.86
C SER A 678 -16.13 -28.30 -0.58
N VAL A 679 -15.79 -29.34 -1.34
CA VAL A 679 -16.18 -29.51 -2.75
C VAL A 679 -17.46 -30.36 -2.82
N PRO A 680 -18.54 -29.90 -3.49
CA PRO A 680 -19.81 -30.63 -3.59
C PRO A 680 -19.79 -31.77 -4.62
N ALA A 681 -20.71 -32.74 -4.50
CA ALA A 681 -20.88 -33.87 -5.43
C ALA A 681 -21.38 -33.43 -6.83
N SER A 682 -21.00 -34.14 -7.90
CA SER A 682 -21.47 -33.87 -9.27
C SER A 682 -22.93 -34.28 -9.49
N ILE A 683 -23.77 -33.39 -10.01
CA ILE A 683 -25.24 -33.56 -10.14
C ILE A 683 -25.66 -34.08 -11.54
N ASN A 684 -26.62 -35.00 -11.56
CA ASN A 684 -27.32 -35.55 -12.73
C ASN A 684 -28.21 -34.47 -13.40
N ARG A 685 -28.05 -34.19 -14.70
CA ARG A 685 -28.60 -32.98 -15.36
C ARG A 685 -29.97 -33.20 -16.03
N ALA A 686 -30.83 -32.18 -15.95
CA ALA A 686 -32.16 -32.14 -16.59
C ALA A 686 -32.07 -31.99 -18.13
N ALA A 687 -33.12 -32.40 -18.86
CA ALA A 687 -33.19 -32.38 -20.33
C ALA A 687 -32.94 -30.98 -20.93
N ILE A 688 -33.67 -29.99 -20.43
CA ILE A 688 -33.33 -28.57 -20.60
C ILE A 688 -32.92 -28.05 -19.22
N GLU A 689 -31.77 -27.37 -19.15
CA GLU A 689 -31.32 -26.72 -17.91
C GLU A 689 -30.91 -25.28 -18.18
N ILE A 690 -30.96 -24.45 -17.14
CA ILE A 690 -30.24 -23.18 -17.12
C ILE A 690 -28.84 -23.49 -16.59
N SER A 691 -27.82 -23.51 -17.44
CA SER A 691 -26.47 -23.91 -17.01
C SER A 691 -25.79 -22.82 -16.18
N THR A 692 -25.93 -21.58 -16.62
CA THR A 692 -25.25 -20.40 -16.06
C THR A 692 -26.23 -19.25 -15.98
N ILE A 693 -26.24 -18.60 -14.82
CA ILE A 693 -26.94 -17.33 -14.59
C ILE A 693 -25.88 -16.37 -14.10
N THR A 694 -25.64 -15.32 -14.87
CA THR A 694 -24.78 -14.21 -14.47
C THR A 694 -25.70 -13.03 -14.23
N LEU A 695 -25.86 -12.64 -12.95
CA LEU A 695 -26.64 -11.48 -12.54
C LEU A 695 -25.70 -10.39 -12.06
N GLY A 696 -25.89 -9.17 -12.57
CA GLY A 696 -25.44 -7.98 -11.90
C GLY A 696 -26.27 -7.73 -10.64
N ASN A 697 -25.69 -7.00 -9.69
CA ASN A 697 -26.46 -6.49 -8.56
C ASN A 697 -27.36 -5.34 -8.98
N ILE A 698 -28.46 -5.15 -8.25
CA ILE A 698 -29.41 -4.06 -8.50
C ILE A 698 -29.09 -2.90 -7.58
N PHE A 699 -28.86 -1.73 -8.15
CA PHE A 699 -28.75 -0.49 -7.42
C PHE A 699 -30.07 0.26 -7.54
N SER A 700 -30.77 0.40 -6.42
CA SER A 700 -32.17 0.83 -6.39
C SER A 700 -32.40 2.20 -7.02
N ALA A 701 -31.49 3.16 -6.84
CA ALA A 701 -31.55 4.46 -7.51
C ALA A 701 -31.62 4.35 -9.04
N ARG A 702 -30.92 3.37 -9.62
CA ARG A 702 -30.79 3.16 -11.07
C ARG A 702 -31.89 2.30 -11.68
N TYR A 703 -33.02 2.12 -11.00
CA TYR A 703 -34.07 1.19 -11.42
C TYR A 703 -34.55 1.38 -12.88
N LYS A 704 -34.58 2.62 -13.38
CA LYS A 704 -34.95 2.94 -14.77
C LYS A 704 -33.94 2.44 -15.80
N TRP A 705 -32.67 2.35 -15.45
CA TRP A 705 -31.60 1.88 -16.35
C TRP A 705 -31.83 0.42 -16.74
N TYR A 706 -32.29 -0.41 -15.78
CA TYR A 706 -32.55 -1.84 -16.00
C TYR A 706 -33.75 -2.13 -16.91
N LEU A 707 -34.55 -1.12 -17.30
CA LEU A 707 -35.60 -1.26 -18.33
C LEU A 707 -35.01 -1.40 -19.73
N LYS A 708 -33.87 -0.74 -19.99
CA LYS A 708 -33.27 -0.61 -21.32
C LYS A 708 -31.97 -1.39 -21.46
N ASN A 709 -31.38 -1.81 -20.34
CA ASN A 709 -30.08 -2.46 -20.31
C ASN A 709 -30.16 -3.79 -19.55
N PRO A 710 -29.52 -4.86 -20.04
CA PRO A 710 -29.57 -6.16 -19.40
C PRO A 710 -29.03 -6.14 -17.97
N LEU A 711 -29.80 -6.69 -17.03
CA LEU A 711 -29.35 -6.94 -15.66
C LEU A 711 -28.36 -8.11 -15.62
N GLY A 712 -28.47 -9.03 -16.57
CA GLY A 712 -27.69 -10.24 -16.58
C GLY A 712 -27.98 -11.10 -17.79
N LYS A 713 -27.34 -12.27 -17.80
CA LYS A 713 -27.47 -13.27 -18.84
C LYS A 713 -27.79 -14.63 -18.24
N ALA A 714 -28.59 -15.41 -18.95
CA ALA A 714 -28.89 -16.79 -18.60
C ALA A 714 -28.63 -17.66 -19.83
N THR A 715 -27.95 -18.78 -19.62
CA THR A 715 -27.66 -19.74 -20.69
C THR A 715 -28.60 -20.93 -20.55
N LEU A 716 -29.44 -21.13 -21.57
CA LEU A 716 -30.21 -22.36 -21.73
C LEU A 716 -29.37 -23.40 -22.44
N VAL A 717 -29.40 -24.62 -21.93
CA VAL A 717 -28.71 -25.76 -22.52
C VAL A 717 -29.69 -26.88 -22.76
N ASN A 718 -29.67 -27.40 -23.98
CA ASN A 718 -30.31 -28.65 -24.31
C ASN A 718 -29.33 -29.80 -24.06
N ASN A 719 -29.54 -30.57 -23.01
CA ASN A 719 -28.68 -31.71 -22.66
C ASN A 719 -29.03 -32.99 -23.42
N THR A 720 -30.04 -32.95 -24.30
CA THR A 720 -30.52 -34.10 -25.06
C THR A 720 -29.98 -34.13 -26.48
N THR A 721 -30.32 -35.19 -27.22
CA THR A 721 -30.06 -35.36 -28.65
C THR A 721 -31.23 -34.89 -29.54
N LEU A 722 -32.33 -34.40 -28.96
CA LEU A 722 -33.53 -33.94 -29.68
C LEU A 722 -33.65 -32.42 -29.62
N PRO A 723 -34.12 -31.73 -30.67
CA PRO A 723 -34.39 -30.30 -30.62
C PRO A 723 -35.66 -29.98 -29.82
N TYR A 724 -35.70 -28.82 -29.17
CA TYR A 724 -36.90 -28.29 -28.51
C TYR A 724 -37.33 -26.97 -29.15
N GLN A 725 -38.63 -26.85 -29.42
CA GLN A 725 -39.22 -25.66 -30.01
C GLN A 725 -39.88 -24.79 -28.93
N ASN A 726 -39.87 -23.48 -29.13
CA ASN A 726 -40.55 -22.50 -28.28
C ASN A 726 -40.20 -22.63 -26.78
N VAL A 727 -38.90 -22.77 -26.48
CA VAL A 727 -38.43 -22.81 -25.08
C VAL A 727 -38.47 -21.40 -24.53
N LYS A 728 -39.37 -21.16 -23.57
CA LYS A 728 -39.58 -19.84 -22.97
C LYS A 728 -38.87 -19.75 -21.63
N LEU A 729 -38.04 -18.71 -21.48
CA LEU A 729 -37.42 -18.29 -20.22
C LEU A 729 -38.12 -17.02 -19.70
N SER A 730 -38.62 -17.08 -18.48
CA SER A 730 -39.23 -15.97 -17.76
C SER A 730 -38.34 -15.55 -16.58
N PHE A 731 -38.02 -14.27 -16.48
CA PHE A 731 -37.27 -13.68 -15.36
C PHE A 731 -38.19 -12.79 -14.51
N ARG A 732 -38.20 -13.00 -13.19
CA ARG A 732 -39.03 -12.21 -12.26
C ARG A 732 -38.34 -11.95 -10.93
N LEU A 733 -38.46 -10.73 -10.44
CA LEU A 733 -38.17 -10.37 -9.05
C LEU A 733 -39.50 -10.22 -8.31
N LYS A 734 -39.71 -11.03 -7.29
CA LYS A 734 -40.91 -10.95 -6.45
C LYS A 734 -40.97 -9.56 -5.80
N ASP A 735 -42.17 -8.99 -5.72
CA ASP A 735 -42.47 -7.66 -5.14
C ASP A 735 -41.96 -6.43 -5.90
N PHE A 736 -40.85 -6.57 -6.65
CA PHE A 736 -40.20 -5.46 -7.38
C PHE A 736 -40.52 -5.43 -8.87
N MET A 737 -41.13 -6.47 -9.45
CA MET A 737 -41.58 -6.49 -10.84
C MET A 737 -43.07 -6.81 -10.93
N ASP A 738 -43.82 -5.95 -11.62
CA ASP A 738 -45.25 -6.14 -11.85
C ASP A 738 -45.50 -7.29 -12.84
N PHE A 739 -44.63 -7.42 -13.85
CA PHE A 739 -44.66 -8.48 -14.86
C PHE A 739 -43.29 -9.16 -14.99
N ALA A 740 -43.25 -10.43 -15.38
CA ALA A 740 -42.00 -11.12 -15.68
C ALA A 740 -41.47 -10.70 -17.07
N THR A 741 -40.15 -10.65 -17.23
CA THR A 741 -39.50 -10.45 -18.53
C THR A 741 -39.40 -11.80 -19.23
N ASP A 742 -40.07 -11.96 -20.36
CA ASP A 742 -40.15 -13.21 -21.11
C ASP A 742 -39.27 -13.19 -22.37
N GLN A 743 -38.54 -14.28 -22.62
CA GLN A 743 -37.82 -14.53 -23.87
C GLN A 743 -38.11 -15.93 -24.39
N VAL A 744 -38.33 -16.04 -25.69
CA VAL A 744 -38.65 -17.30 -26.35
C VAL A 744 -37.52 -17.66 -27.31
N VAL A 745 -36.92 -18.84 -27.11
CA VAL A 745 -36.03 -19.46 -28.08
C VAL A 745 -36.89 -20.31 -29.00
N GLU A 746 -37.06 -19.85 -30.24
CA GLU A 746 -37.91 -20.52 -31.23
C GLU A 746 -37.44 -21.95 -31.46
N ASN A 747 -36.13 -22.17 -31.63
CA ASN A 747 -35.54 -23.50 -31.82
C ASN A 747 -34.23 -23.65 -31.04
N LEU A 748 -34.21 -24.59 -30.09
CA LEU A 748 -33.03 -24.98 -29.32
C LEU A 748 -32.59 -26.39 -29.72
N GLY A 749 -31.60 -26.47 -30.61
CA GLY A 749 -31.08 -27.69 -31.20
C GLY A 749 -30.39 -28.63 -30.22
N PRO A 750 -30.08 -29.88 -30.63
CA PRO A 750 -29.42 -30.89 -29.81
C PRO A 750 -28.08 -30.39 -29.29
N ARG A 751 -27.81 -30.55 -27.98
CA ARG A 751 -26.57 -30.08 -27.33
C ARG A 751 -26.28 -28.58 -27.46
N GLN A 752 -27.23 -27.81 -28.00
CA GLN A 752 -27.06 -26.37 -28.23
C GLN A 752 -27.15 -25.60 -26.92
N LYS A 753 -26.33 -24.56 -26.82
CA LYS A 753 -26.39 -23.55 -25.77
C LYS A 753 -26.83 -22.23 -26.38
N VAL A 754 -27.78 -21.56 -25.75
CA VAL A 754 -28.24 -20.23 -26.15
C VAL A 754 -28.16 -19.31 -24.95
N GLU A 755 -27.47 -18.18 -25.11
CA GLU A 755 -27.35 -17.13 -24.11
C GLU A 755 -28.44 -16.08 -24.35
N LEU A 756 -29.17 -15.73 -23.29
CA LEU A 756 -30.27 -14.78 -23.31
C LEU A 756 -30.00 -13.65 -22.31
N GLU A 757 -30.07 -12.41 -22.77
CA GLU A 757 -29.87 -11.20 -21.97
C GLU A 757 -31.21 -10.65 -21.50
N PHE A 758 -31.44 -10.50 -20.20
CA PHE A 758 -32.73 -10.05 -19.69
C PHE A 758 -32.65 -8.71 -18.96
N VAL A 759 -33.66 -7.88 -19.19
CA VAL A 759 -33.89 -6.59 -18.54
C VAL A 759 -34.82 -6.77 -17.34
N ALA A 760 -34.77 -5.85 -16.37
CA ALA A 760 -35.65 -5.86 -15.20
C ALA A 760 -36.63 -4.69 -15.26
N THR A 761 -37.92 -4.98 -15.38
CA THR A 761 -39.00 -3.98 -15.32
C THR A 761 -39.37 -3.66 -13.87
N LEU A 762 -38.48 -2.95 -13.19
CA LEU A 762 -38.60 -2.64 -11.75
C LEU A 762 -39.69 -1.59 -11.49
N ASN A 763 -40.55 -1.85 -10.52
CA ASN A 763 -41.54 -0.90 -10.00
C ASN A 763 -40.93 0.00 -8.90
N ASN A 764 -41.63 1.05 -8.49
CA ASN A 764 -41.12 2.05 -7.55
C ASN A 764 -40.83 1.52 -6.14
N ARG A 765 -41.31 0.32 -5.77
CA ARG A 765 -41.01 -0.28 -4.45
C ARG A 765 -39.53 -0.56 -4.28
N ILE A 766 -38.77 -0.64 -5.37
CA ILE A 766 -37.31 -0.76 -5.32
C ILE A 766 -36.65 0.42 -4.58
N LEU A 767 -37.25 1.62 -4.63
CA LEU A 767 -36.77 2.80 -3.89
C LEU A 767 -37.15 2.81 -2.40
N GLU A 768 -37.93 1.83 -1.94
CA GLU A 768 -38.24 1.62 -0.52
C GLU A 768 -37.12 0.86 0.20
N VAL A 769 -36.18 0.25 -0.55
CA VAL A 769 -35.05 -0.49 0.01
C VAL A 769 -34.03 0.50 0.60
N THR A 770 -33.92 0.55 1.92
CA THR A 770 -32.98 1.43 2.64
C THR A 770 -31.71 0.73 3.10
N GLU A 771 -31.67 -0.60 3.07
CA GLU A 771 -30.53 -1.44 3.45
C GLU A 771 -30.29 -2.54 2.40
N ASP A 772 -29.03 -2.96 2.27
CA ASP A 772 -28.59 -3.96 1.29
C ASP A 772 -29.27 -5.32 1.47
N THR A 773 -30.33 -5.53 0.71
CA THR A 773 -31.25 -6.63 0.92
C THR A 773 -30.99 -7.76 -0.08
N PRO A 774 -30.71 -8.99 0.37
CA PRO A 774 -30.64 -10.15 -0.52
C PRO A 774 -32.06 -10.56 -0.92
N ILE A 775 -32.31 -10.66 -2.23
CA ILE A 775 -33.59 -11.15 -2.76
C ILE A 775 -33.35 -12.35 -3.68
N GLN A 776 -34.42 -13.04 -4.02
CA GLN A 776 -34.38 -14.16 -4.97
C GLN A 776 -34.93 -13.71 -6.32
N ALA A 777 -34.10 -13.80 -7.38
CA ALA A 777 -34.58 -13.78 -8.75
C ALA A 777 -35.10 -15.15 -9.15
N GLU A 778 -36.34 -15.20 -9.62
CA GLU A 778 -36.91 -16.40 -10.22
C GLU A 778 -36.62 -16.42 -11.73
N PHE A 779 -36.01 -17.50 -12.20
CA PHE A 779 -35.91 -17.85 -13.60
C PHE A 779 -36.74 -19.09 -13.88
N LYS A 780 -37.85 -18.93 -14.58
CA LYS A 780 -38.76 -20.02 -14.92
C LYS A 780 -38.60 -20.39 -16.38
N VAL A 781 -38.29 -21.66 -16.66
CA VAL A 781 -38.26 -22.20 -18.01
C VAL A 781 -39.52 -23.01 -18.24
N THR A 782 -40.15 -22.81 -19.39
CA THR A 782 -41.29 -23.60 -19.86
C THR A 782 -41.04 -24.10 -21.28
N TYR A 783 -41.31 -25.38 -21.52
CA TYR A 783 -41.11 -26.05 -22.81
C TYR A 783 -42.03 -27.27 -22.92
N PHE A 784 -42.10 -27.90 -24.10
CA PHE A 784 -42.85 -29.13 -24.30
C PHE A 784 -41.91 -30.31 -24.51
N GLU A 785 -42.18 -31.42 -23.82
CA GLU A 785 -41.49 -32.68 -24.01
C GLU A 785 -42.52 -33.78 -24.27
N SER A 786 -42.44 -34.43 -25.43
CA SER A 786 -43.40 -35.47 -25.85
C SER A 786 -44.88 -35.03 -25.73
N GLY A 787 -45.18 -33.77 -26.05
CA GLY A 787 -46.53 -33.19 -25.96
C GLY A 787 -46.97 -32.75 -24.55
N LYS A 788 -46.16 -32.98 -23.52
CA LYS A 788 -46.43 -32.53 -22.15
C LYS A 788 -45.73 -31.20 -21.87
N ALA A 789 -46.45 -30.24 -21.30
CA ALA A 789 -45.86 -29.01 -20.82
C ALA A 789 -44.96 -29.29 -19.61
N MET A 790 -43.70 -28.92 -19.72
CA MET A 790 -42.68 -29.01 -18.69
C MET A 790 -42.37 -27.59 -18.20
N ALA A 791 -42.20 -27.45 -16.88
CA ALA A 791 -41.81 -26.21 -16.27
C ALA A 791 -40.89 -26.46 -15.09
N PHE A 792 -39.84 -25.65 -14.96
CA PHE A 792 -39.02 -25.61 -13.76
C PHE A 792 -38.59 -24.17 -13.48
N SER A 793 -38.44 -23.85 -12.19
CA SER A 793 -37.90 -22.58 -11.75
C SER A 793 -36.53 -22.79 -11.11
N ARG A 794 -35.60 -21.89 -11.40
CA ARG A 794 -34.32 -21.76 -10.70
C ARG A 794 -34.30 -20.39 -10.04
N ASN A 795 -34.10 -20.38 -8.74
CA ASN A 795 -33.92 -19.14 -8.00
C ASN A 795 -32.43 -18.81 -7.92
N GLN A 796 -32.08 -17.56 -8.17
CA GLN A 796 -30.73 -17.04 -8.02
C GLN A 796 -30.75 -15.90 -7.00
N PRO A 797 -29.98 -15.98 -5.91
CA PRO A 797 -29.83 -14.84 -5.01
C PRO A 797 -29.16 -13.70 -5.76
N LEU A 798 -29.66 -12.48 -5.54
CA LEU A 798 -29.02 -11.25 -5.96
C LEU A 798 -29.14 -10.22 -4.84
N ARG A 799 -28.20 -9.28 -4.81
CA ARG A 799 -28.27 -8.15 -3.88
C ARG A 799 -29.03 -6.99 -4.54
N VAL A 800 -30.08 -6.53 -3.88
CA VAL A 800 -30.63 -5.20 -4.11
C VAL A 800 -29.97 -4.28 -3.10
N TYR A 801 -29.11 -3.40 -3.58
CA TYR A 801 -28.47 -2.40 -2.75
C TYR A 801 -29.46 -1.32 -2.36
N SER A 802 -29.18 -0.67 -1.23
CA SER A 802 -29.94 0.49 -0.75
C SER A 802 -30.22 1.51 -1.86
N ARG A 803 -31.32 2.26 -1.75
CA ARG A 803 -31.62 3.41 -2.60
C ARG A 803 -30.53 4.47 -2.59
N ASN A 804 -29.68 4.49 -1.57
CA ASN A 804 -28.54 5.38 -1.44
C ASN A 804 -27.25 4.81 -2.07
N ALA A 805 -27.23 3.54 -2.46
CA ALA A 805 -26.02 2.92 -2.94
C ALA A 805 -25.64 3.35 -4.36
N ILE A 806 -24.35 3.63 -4.55
CA ILE A 806 -23.71 3.95 -5.82
C ILE A 806 -22.41 3.16 -5.98
N THR A 807 -21.93 3.09 -7.21
CA THR A 807 -20.61 2.56 -7.57
C THR A 807 -19.96 3.53 -8.54
N TRP A 808 -18.64 3.70 -8.43
CA TRP A 808 -17.87 4.72 -9.14
C TRP A 808 -17.14 4.21 -10.40
N ASP A 809 -17.46 2.99 -10.85
CA ASP A 809 -16.96 2.42 -12.11
C ASP A 809 -17.47 3.16 -13.37
N ASP A 810 -18.55 3.93 -13.24
CA ASP A 810 -18.96 4.92 -14.23
C ASP A 810 -19.39 6.20 -13.50
N PRO A 811 -18.61 7.30 -13.59
CA PRO A 811 -18.89 8.53 -12.85
C PRO A 811 -20.22 9.17 -13.24
N LYS A 812 -20.81 8.80 -14.39
CA LYS A 812 -22.14 9.27 -14.80
C LYS A 812 -23.26 8.76 -13.90
N ARG A 813 -23.02 7.72 -13.09
CA ARG A 813 -24.04 7.16 -12.17
C ARG A 813 -24.51 8.14 -11.12
N ILE A 814 -23.65 9.10 -10.73
CA ILE A 814 -24.00 10.15 -9.76
C ILE A 814 -25.20 10.99 -10.24
N ALA A 815 -25.42 11.09 -11.56
CA ALA A 815 -26.52 11.82 -12.14
C ALA A 815 -27.90 11.29 -11.71
N THR A 816 -27.99 10.01 -11.32
CA THR A 816 -29.20 9.39 -10.77
C THR A 816 -29.68 10.07 -9.48
N PHE A 817 -28.75 10.63 -8.71
CA PHE A 817 -28.97 11.33 -7.45
C PHE A 817 -29.17 12.83 -7.62
N ILE A 818 -28.95 13.38 -8.82
CA ILE A 818 -29.20 14.80 -9.12
C ILE A 818 -30.69 14.96 -9.48
N THR A 819 -31.54 15.09 -8.45
CA THR A 819 -33.01 15.04 -8.55
C THR A 819 -33.64 16.44 -8.60
N THR A 820 -33.54 17.10 -9.76
CA THR A 820 -34.09 18.46 -9.96
C THR A 820 -35.61 18.58 -9.81
N ASN A 821 -36.32 17.47 -10.02
CA ASN A 821 -37.77 17.42 -10.01
C ASN A 821 -38.40 17.08 -8.65
N ASP A 822 -37.56 16.85 -7.65
CA ASP A 822 -37.97 16.47 -6.31
C ASP A 822 -38.64 17.64 -5.57
N THR A 823 -39.79 17.39 -4.94
CA THR A 823 -40.63 18.44 -4.33
C THR A 823 -39.88 19.29 -3.31
N PRO A 824 -39.14 18.74 -2.32
CA PRO A 824 -38.40 19.58 -1.37
C PRO A 824 -37.27 20.40 -2.02
N ILE A 825 -36.69 19.92 -3.12
CA ILE A 825 -35.68 20.64 -3.90
C ILE A 825 -36.31 21.82 -4.64
N LYS A 826 -37.46 21.60 -5.27
CA LYS A 826 -38.26 22.67 -5.89
C LYS A 826 -38.66 23.72 -4.88
N ASP A 827 -39.16 23.29 -3.73
CA ASP A 827 -39.68 24.18 -2.69
C ASP A 827 -38.55 25.00 -2.05
N PHE A 828 -37.42 24.38 -1.71
CA PHE A 828 -36.26 25.10 -1.19
C PHE A 828 -35.76 26.13 -2.19
N ALA A 829 -35.50 25.71 -3.43
CA ALA A 829 -34.98 26.60 -4.44
C ALA A 829 -35.98 27.74 -4.76
N ALA A 830 -37.29 27.46 -4.79
CA ALA A 830 -38.32 28.50 -4.96
C ALA A 830 -38.34 29.48 -3.78
N GLN A 831 -38.24 29.01 -2.54
CA GLN A 831 -38.18 29.88 -1.37
C GLN A 831 -36.95 30.79 -1.38
N VAL A 832 -35.77 30.28 -1.76
CA VAL A 832 -34.54 31.07 -1.89
C VAL A 832 -34.75 32.20 -2.89
N ILE A 833 -35.20 31.89 -4.10
CA ILE A 833 -35.30 32.88 -5.18
C ILE A 833 -36.40 33.91 -4.90
N ASN A 834 -37.54 33.48 -4.34
CA ASN A 834 -38.65 34.39 -4.02
C ASN A 834 -38.31 35.34 -2.86
N LYS A 835 -37.39 34.96 -1.98
CA LYS A 835 -36.94 35.76 -0.83
C LYS A 835 -35.52 36.30 -0.98
N ALA A 836 -34.97 36.24 -2.20
CA ALA A 836 -33.58 36.59 -2.44
C ALA A 836 -33.33 38.08 -2.11
N PRO A 837 -32.29 38.41 -1.33
CA PRO A 837 -31.89 39.79 -1.09
C PRO A 837 -31.48 40.47 -2.40
N LYS A 838 -31.69 41.79 -2.49
CA LYS A 838 -31.27 42.56 -3.68
C LYS A 838 -29.76 42.78 -3.76
N GLY A 839 -29.06 42.72 -2.63
CA GLY A 839 -27.63 42.98 -2.53
C GLY A 839 -27.27 44.46 -2.46
N PRO A 840 -25.96 44.77 -2.49
CA PRO A 840 -25.47 46.13 -2.65
C PRO A 840 -25.93 46.77 -3.96
N ALA A 841 -25.89 48.11 -4.03
CA ALA A 841 -26.43 48.90 -5.15
C ALA A 841 -25.92 48.46 -6.55
N ALA A 842 -24.70 47.93 -6.64
CA ALA A 842 -24.09 47.47 -7.90
C ALA A 842 -24.27 45.96 -8.19
N ALA A 843 -24.93 45.20 -7.31
CA ALA A 843 -25.07 43.74 -7.45
C ALA A 843 -25.80 43.32 -8.74
N GLU A 844 -26.62 44.20 -9.33
CA GLU A 844 -27.30 43.95 -10.59
C GLU A 844 -26.33 43.62 -11.76
N TYR A 845 -25.11 44.17 -11.73
CA TYR A 845 -24.07 43.99 -12.75
C TYR A 845 -23.31 42.66 -12.66
N LEU A 846 -23.55 41.86 -11.61
CA LEU A 846 -23.02 40.50 -11.53
C LEU A 846 -23.77 39.57 -12.47
N ASN A 847 -23.04 38.61 -13.04
CA ASN A 847 -23.60 37.59 -13.93
C ASN A 847 -24.83 36.90 -13.29
N PRO A 848 -25.95 36.73 -14.01
CA PRO A 848 -27.19 36.17 -13.45
C PRO A 848 -27.05 34.75 -12.85
N SER A 849 -26.27 33.88 -13.50
CA SER A 849 -25.99 32.52 -12.98
C SER A 849 -25.17 32.59 -11.70
N LEU A 850 -24.16 33.47 -11.65
CA LEU A 850 -23.35 33.69 -10.44
C LEU A 850 -24.22 34.20 -9.27
N LYS A 851 -25.12 35.16 -9.50
CA LYS A 851 -26.03 35.65 -8.45
C LYS A 851 -26.93 34.53 -7.91
N THR A 852 -27.50 33.74 -8.81
CA THR A 852 -28.36 32.60 -8.46
C THR A 852 -27.59 31.56 -7.66
N ALA A 853 -26.34 31.26 -8.05
CA ALA A 853 -25.47 30.34 -7.35
C ALA A 853 -25.13 30.81 -5.93
N ILE A 854 -24.78 32.10 -5.76
CA ILE A 854 -24.49 32.68 -4.43
C ILE A 854 -25.73 32.63 -3.54
N HIS A 855 -26.91 33.01 -4.03
CA HIS A 855 -28.14 32.95 -3.22
C HIS A 855 -28.45 31.54 -2.70
N ILE A 856 -28.32 30.52 -3.56
CA ILE A 856 -28.56 29.13 -3.17
C ILE A 856 -27.50 28.67 -2.18
N TRP A 857 -26.23 28.97 -2.41
CA TRP A 857 -25.11 28.60 -1.54
C TRP A 857 -25.23 29.21 -0.14
N ASP A 858 -25.52 30.51 -0.07
CA ASP A 858 -25.65 31.22 1.19
C ASP A 858 -26.90 30.80 1.95
N ALA A 859 -27.99 30.49 1.24
CA ALA A 859 -29.17 29.89 1.86
C ALA A 859 -28.87 28.53 2.48
N LEU A 860 -28.12 27.65 1.81
CA LEU A 860 -27.68 26.36 2.37
C LEU A 860 -26.84 26.57 3.64
N GLY A 861 -25.92 27.53 3.61
CA GLY A 861 -25.11 27.89 4.77
C GLY A 861 -25.93 28.46 5.93
N ALA A 862 -26.94 29.28 5.63
CA ALA A 862 -27.80 29.91 6.63
C ALA A 862 -28.79 28.92 7.27
N VAL A 863 -29.32 27.95 6.52
CA VAL A 863 -30.14 26.87 7.11
C VAL A 863 -29.30 25.83 7.86
N GLY A 864 -27.97 25.94 7.79
CA GLY A 864 -27.02 25.18 8.58
C GLY A 864 -26.52 23.90 7.94
N VAL A 865 -26.59 23.76 6.60
CA VAL A 865 -25.99 22.62 5.90
C VAL A 865 -24.46 22.69 6.05
N ARG A 866 -23.84 21.57 6.46
CA ARG A 866 -22.41 21.47 6.69
C ARG A 866 -21.82 20.20 6.10
N PHE A 867 -20.54 20.25 5.78
CA PHE A 867 -19.76 19.06 5.48
C PHE A 867 -19.51 18.24 6.73
N GLN A 868 -19.67 16.92 6.61
CA GLN A 868 -19.38 15.95 7.64
C GLN A 868 -18.62 14.79 7.01
N THR A 869 -17.45 14.46 7.55
CA THR A 869 -16.65 13.31 7.12
C THR A 869 -17.17 12.03 7.79
N SER A 870 -17.50 10.99 7.02
CA SER A 870 -17.70 9.65 7.56
C SER A 870 -16.36 8.96 7.83
N PRO A 871 -16.29 8.06 8.84
CA PRO A 871 -15.09 7.28 9.14
C PRO A 871 -14.75 6.22 8.08
N ASN A 872 -15.69 5.86 7.19
CA ASN A 872 -15.48 5.00 6.04
C ASN A 872 -15.96 5.77 4.80
N ASN A 873 -15.07 6.51 4.13
CA ASN A 873 -15.35 7.18 2.86
C ASN A 873 -14.77 6.30 1.72
N PRO A 874 -15.59 5.43 1.08
CA PRO A 874 -15.12 4.50 0.05
C PRO A 874 -14.59 5.22 -1.19
N PHE A 875 -15.08 6.43 -1.48
CA PHE A 875 -14.61 7.24 -2.59
C PHE A 875 -13.14 7.67 -2.43
N GLU A 876 -12.73 8.07 -1.22
CA GLU A 876 -11.33 8.38 -0.89
C GLU A 876 -10.42 7.13 -0.99
N GLN A 877 -10.94 5.95 -0.62
CA GLN A 877 -10.20 4.68 -0.66
C GLN A 877 -10.10 4.06 -2.07
N MET A 878 -11.05 4.33 -2.98
CA MET A 878 -11.05 3.81 -4.36
C MET A 878 -9.96 4.39 -5.26
N SER A 879 -9.39 5.54 -4.91
CA SER A 879 -8.26 6.12 -5.64
C SER A 879 -6.97 5.29 -5.50
N GLU A 880 -6.94 4.32 -4.59
CA GLU A 880 -5.74 3.55 -4.25
C GLU A 880 -5.88 2.03 -4.52
N ASP A 881 -7.09 1.47 -4.68
CA ASP A 881 -7.34 0.02 -4.92
C ASP A 881 -8.62 -0.23 -5.79
N PRO A 882 -8.56 -0.98 -6.93
CA PRO A 882 -9.69 -1.14 -7.85
C PRO A 882 -10.73 -2.22 -7.47
N ALA A 883 -10.73 -2.75 -6.24
CA ALA A 883 -11.70 -3.76 -5.81
C ALA A 883 -13.11 -3.21 -5.47
N PHE A 884 -13.83 -2.62 -6.43
CA PHE A 884 -15.30 -2.41 -6.47
C PHE A 884 -16.05 -2.16 -5.13
N PRO A 885 -15.73 -1.15 -4.29
CA PRO A 885 -16.58 -0.83 -3.15
C PRO A 885 -17.88 -0.12 -3.58
N VAL A 886 -18.97 -0.49 -2.92
CA VAL A 886 -20.24 0.23 -2.97
C VAL A 886 -20.17 1.40 -2.00
N ASP A 887 -20.53 2.58 -2.49
CA ASP A 887 -20.61 3.82 -1.72
C ASP A 887 -22.08 4.23 -1.50
N TYR A 888 -22.34 5.20 -0.62
CA TYR A 888 -23.69 5.59 -0.20
C TYR A 888 -23.93 7.10 -0.30
N THR A 889 -24.51 7.53 -1.42
CA THR A 889 -24.93 8.92 -1.65
C THR A 889 -26.34 9.16 -1.14
N GLN A 890 -26.51 10.15 -0.28
CA GLN A 890 -27.78 10.70 0.15
C GLN A 890 -28.51 11.37 -1.01
N PHE A 891 -29.82 11.17 -1.09
CA PHE A 891 -30.60 11.99 -2.00
C PHE A 891 -30.62 13.44 -1.50
N PRO A 892 -30.65 14.45 -2.40
CA PRO A 892 -30.66 15.87 -2.05
C PRO A 892 -31.65 16.25 -0.94
N ARG A 893 -32.86 15.66 -0.93
CA ARG A 893 -33.87 15.89 0.12
C ARG A 893 -33.42 15.39 1.51
N GLU A 894 -32.65 14.31 1.56
CA GLU A 894 -32.12 13.71 2.79
C GLU A 894 -31.00 14.58 3.35
N THR A 895 -30.09 15.05 2.50
CA THR A 895 -29.04 16.01 2.86
C THR A 895 -29.62 17.32 3.39
N LEU A 896 -30.67 17.86 2.74
CA LEU A 896 -31.41 19.03 3.25
C LEU A 896 -32.07 18.77 4.61
N LYS A 897 -32.70 17.60 4.78
CA LYS A 897 -33.37 17.23 6.03
C LYS A 897 -32.39 17.05 7.18
N ARG A 898 -31.22 16.44 6.93
CA ARG A 898 -30.18 16.18 7.94
C ARG A 898 -29.29 17.38 8.21
N LYS A 899 -29.19 18.31 7.26
CA LYS A 899 -28.27 19.46 7.29
C LYS A 899 -26.79 19.07 7.35
N SER A 900 -26.47 17.85 6.91
CA SER A 900 -25.09 17.41 6.75
C SER A 900 -24.97 16.35 5.66
N GLY A 901 -23.80 16.29 5.04
CA GLY A 901 -23.46 15.30 4.02
C GLY A 901 -21.97 15.27 3.71
N GLU A 902 -21.56 14.22 3.02
CA GLU A 902 -20.20 14.01 2.52
C GLU A 902 -20.00 14.72 1.16
N CYS A 903 -18.87 14.47 0.48
CA CYS A 903 -18.54 15.18 -0.75
C CYS A 903 -19.55 14.96 -1.88
N ASP A 904 -19.99 13.72 -2.10
CA ASP A 904 -20.99 13.31 -3.09
C ASP A 904 -22.41 13.80 -2.74
N ASP A 905 -22.79 13.73 -1.46
CA ASP A 905 -24.06 14.26 -0.95
C ASP A 905 -24.22 15.76 -1.24
N LEU A 906 -23.15 16.52 -1.00
CA LEU A 906 -23.16 17.97 -1.19
C LEU A 906 -23.10 18.34 -2.66
N VAL A 907 -22.31 17.63 -3.46
CA VAL A 907 -22.27 17.82 -4.92
C VAL A 907 -23.64 17.54 -5.56
N THR A 908 -24.31 16.46 -5.17
CA THR A 908 -25.65 16.12 -5.69
C THR A 908 -26.71 17.12 -5.25
N LEU A 909 -26.68 17.57 -3.99
CA LEU A 909 -27.58 18.60 -3.47
C LEU A 909 -27.43 19.93 -4.22
N VAL A 910 -26.21 20.48 -4.27
CA VAL A 910 -25.96 21.79 -4.90
C VAL A 910 -26.26 21.72 -6.40
N SER A 911 -25.86 20.64 -7.08
CA SER A 911 -26.18 20.43 -8.50
C SER A 911 -27.68 20.38 -8.75
N SER A 912 -28.45 19.70 -7.90
CA SER A 912 -29.91 19.59 -8.04
C SER A 912 -30.61 20.94 -7.90
N LEU A 913 -30.14 21.78 -6.97
CA LEU A 913 -30.68 23.12 -6.74
C LEU A 913 -30.34 24.09 -7.87
N PHE A 914 -29.11 24.04 -8.39
CA PHE A 914 -28.67 24.88 -9.49
C PHE A 914 -29.40 24.52 -10.78
N GLU A 915 -29.43 23.23 -11.14
CA GLU A 915 -30.13 22.75 -12.33
C GLU A 915 -31.64 23.01 -12.25
N ASN A 916 -32.25 22.95 -11.06
CA ASN A 916 -33.65 23.33 -10.86
C ASN A 916 -33.93 24.80 -11.24
N LYS A 917 -32.96 25.70 -11.01
CA LYS A 917 -33.04 27.13 -11.36
C LYS A 917 -32.40 27.48 -12.69
N GLY A 918 -32.15 26.48 -13.52
CA GLY A 918 -31.64 26.67 -14.88
C GLY A 918 -30.14 27.01 -14.94
N VAL A 919 -29.44 26.99 -13.80
CA VAL A 919 -27.98 27.13 -13.75
C VAL A 919 -27.40 25.74 -14.04
N ARG A 920 -26.88 25.55 -15.25
CA ARG A 920 -26.31 24.27 -15.68
C ARG A 920 -25.07 23.92 -14.85
N THR A 921 -24.92 22.66 -14.45
CA THR A 921 -23.78 22.19 -13.66
C THR A 921 -23.01 21.07 -14.34
N ALA A 922 -21.81 20.80 -13.83
CA ALA A 922 -20.98 19.67 -14.18
C ALA A 922 -20.24 19.21 -12.93
N VAL A 923 -20.13 17.90 -12.73
CA VAL A 923 -19.36 17.31 -11.63
C VAL A 923 -17.91 17.19 -12.07
N LEU A 924 -17.00 17.59 -11.19
CA LEU A 924 -15.56 17.48 -11.34
C LEU A 924 -15.08 16.33 -10.46
N ASP A 925 -14.61 15.28 -11.11
CA ASP A 925 -14.15 14.06 -10.48
C ASP A 925 -12.61 14.05 -10.44
N TYR A 926 -12.08 14.12 -9.22
CA TYR A 926 -10.67 14.02 -8.90
C TYR A 926 -10.40 12.71 -8.14
N PRO A 927 -9.16 12.19 -8.18
CA PRO A 927 -8.80 11.01 -7.38
C PRO A 927 -9.12 11.24 -5.90
N GLY A 928 -10.09 10.48 -5.37
CA GLY A 928 -10.53 10.54 -3.98
C GLY A 928 -11.33 11.77 -3.57
N HIS A 929 -11.68 12.69 -4.48
CA HIS A 929 -12.45 13.89 -4.13
C HIS A 929 -13.39 14.40 -5.24
N LEU A 930 -14.63 14.80 -4.88
CA LEU A 930 -15.59 15.39 -5.81
C LEU A 930 -15.75 16.89 -5.58
N ALA A 931 -15.78 17.63 -6.69
CA ALA A 931 -16.21 19.02 -6.73
C ALA A 931 -17.25 19.22 -7.84
N MET A 932 -17.71 20.45 -8.05
CA MET A 932 -18.59 20.78 -9.16
C MET A 932 -18.19 22.09 -9.81
N MET A 933 -18.78 22.39 -10.96
CA MET A 933 -18.73 23.70 -11.60
C MET A 933 -20.09 24.05 -12.19
N PHE A 934 -20.32 25.33 -12.45
CA PHE A 934 -21.56 25.81 -13.05
C PHE A 934 -21.32 26.80 -14.19
N ASP A 935 -22.25 26.81 -15.14
CA ASP A 935 -22.20 27.60 -16.37
C ASP A 935 -22.62 29.04 -16.12
N THR A 936 -21.79 30.00 -16.56
CA THR A 936 -22.12 31.43 -16.51
C THR A 936 -22.95 31.88 -17.72
N GLY A 937 -23.02 31.07 -18.79
CA GLY A 937 -23.65 31.40 -20.07
C GLY A 937 -22.85 32.38 -20.93
N ALA A 938 -21.74 32.92 -20.42
CA ALA A 938 -20.89 33.88 -21.13
C ALA A 938 -19.79 33.17 -21.91
N VAL A 939 -19.39 33.78 -23.03
CA VAL A 939 -18.31 33.29 -23.90
C VAL A 939 -17.03 34.12 -23.77
N ASP A 940 -17.14 35.35 -23.24
CA ASP A 940 -16.02 36.25 -22.94
C ASP A 940 -15.89 36.48 -21.43
N PRO A 941 -14.69 36.36 -20.83
CA PRO A 941 -14.47 36.69 -19.42
C PRO A 941 -14.89 38.12 -19.03
N MET A 942 -14.91 39.07 -19.98
CA MET A 942 -15.41 40.44 -19.77
C MET A 942 -16.93 40.47 -19.48
N GLU A 943 -17.72 39.56 -20.06
CA GLU A 943 -19.17 39.43 -19.80
C GLU A 943 -19.44 38.88 -18.41
N VAL A 944 -18.63 37.92 -17.95
CA VAL A 944 -18.68 37.42 -16.56
C VAL A 944 -18.20 38.50 -15.59
N GLY A 945 -17.26 39.32 -16.02
CA GLY A 945 -16.58 40.29 -15.18
C GLY A 945 -15.50 39.66 -14.31
N LEU A 946 -14.91 38.53 -14.71
CA LEU A 946 -13.88 37.83 -13.95
C LEU A 946 -12.67 37.51 -14.83
N PRO A 947 -11.45 37.44 -14.27
CA PRO A 947 -10.29 37.06 -15.05
C PRO A 947 -10.42 35.61 -15.52
N ALA A 948 -9.91 35.34 -16.73
CA ALA A 948 -9.85 33.97 -17.28
C ALA A 948 -9.14 32.97 -16.35
N THR A 949 -8.30 33.46 -15.43
CA THR A 949 -7.67 32.62 -14.41
C THR A 949 -8.63 32.11 -13.34
N SER A 950 -9.80 32.71 -13.17
CA SER A 950 -10.85 32.28 -12.23
C SER A 950 -11.94 31.43 -12.91
N LEU A 951 -11.79 31.16 -14.22
CA LEU A 951 -12.81 30.54 -15.06
C LEU A 951 -12.28 29.29 -15.77
N ILE A 952 -13.20 28.37 -16.09
CA ILE A 952 -12.95 27.16 -16.86
C ILE A 952 -13.71 27.27 -18.18
N LYS A 953 -13.04 27.03 -19.31
CA LYS A 953 -13.71 26.94 -20.62
C LYS A 953 -14.22 25.53 -20.83
N TYR A 954 -15.54 25.35 -20.87
CA TYR A 954 -16.19 24.05 -21.06
C TYR A 954 -17.46 24.21 -21.89
N ASP A 955 -17.66 23.29 -22.84
CA ASP A 955 -18.83 23.27 -23.75
C ASP A 955 -19.16 24.62 -24.43
N GLY A 956 -18.13 25.36 -24.84
CA GLY A 956 -18.27 26.63 -25.56
C GLY A 956 -18.51 27.86 -24.69
N THR A 957 -18.78 27.71 -23.40
CA THR A 957 -19.00 28.82 -22.44
C THR A 957 -17.96 28.81 -21.32
N LEU A 958 -18.07 29.79 -20.41
CA LEU A 958 -17.20 29.95 -19.25
C LEU A 958 -17.91 29.50 -17.96
N TRP A 959 -17.19 28.73 -17.16
CA TRP A 959 -17.71 28.03 -15.99
C TRP A 959 -16.93 28.42 -14.74
N ILE A 960 -17.61 28.45 -13.61
CA ILE A 960 -17.00 28.72 -12.29
C ILE A 960 -16.99 27.41 -11.49
N PRO A 961 -15.81 26.91 -11.08
CA PRO A 961 -15.72 25.74 -10.21
C PRO A 961 -16.09 26.10 -8.77
N LEU A 962 -16.57 25.12 -8.01
CA LEU A 962 -17.07 25.27 -6.65
C LEU A 962 -16.79 24.00 -5.81
N GLU A 963 -16.17 24.20 -4.66
CA GLU A 963 -15.85 23.15 -3.70
C GLU A 963 -17.06 22.90 -2.79
N ALA A 964 -17.88 21.90 -3.10
CA ALA A 964 -19.15 21.66 -2.41
C ALA A 964 -18.96 21.34 -0.91
N THR A 965 -17.83 20.73 -0.53
CA THR A 965 -17.49 20.45 0.89
C THR A 965 -17.30 21.71 1.74
N MET A 966 -17.18 22.88 1.12
CA MET A 966 -17.09 24.16 1.82
C MET A 966 -18.45 24.81 2.07
N VAL A 967 -19.57 24.11 1.85
CA VAL A 967 -20.93 24.64 2.13
C VAL A 967 -20.99 25.25 3.53
N GLY A 968 -21.54 26.47 3.62
CA GLY A 968 -21.54 27.28 4.84
C GLY A 968 -20.35 28.24 4.99
N SER A 969 -19.27 28.05 4.23
CA SER A 969 -18.17 29.01 4.08
C SER A 969 -18.52 30.09 3.04
N PRO A 970 -17.80 31.24 3.01
CA PRO A 970 -18.02 32.25 1.99
C PRO A 970 -17.83 31.71 0.56
N PHE A 971 -18.76 32.03 -0.34
CA PHE A 971 -18.80 31.48 -1.71
C PHE A 971 -17.50 31.67 -2.48
N GLN A 972 -16.88 32.84 -2.38
CA GLN A 972 -15.62 33.18 -3.05
C GLN A 972 -14.46 32.25 -2.65
N GLU A 973 -14.41 31.81 -1.39
CA GLU A 973 -13.36 30.91 -0.93
C GLU A 973 -13.55 29.48 -1.46
N ALA A 974 -14.80 29.02 -1.53
CA ALA A 974 -15.14 27.74 -2.13
C ALA A 974 -14.78 27.71 -3.62
N ALA A 975 -15.09 28.78 -4.35
CA ALA A 975 -14.73 28.90 -5.77
C ALA A 975 -13.22 28.99 -5.99
N ARG A 976 -12.52 29.76 -5.15
CA ARG A 976 -11.06 29.91 -5.19
C ARG A 976 -10.35 28.58 -4.94
N LYS A 977 -10.75 27.82 -3.92
CA LYS A 977 -10.15 26.50 -3.64
C LYS A 977 -10.36 25.55 -4.83
N ALA A 978 -11.58 25.54 -5.40
CA ALA A 978 -11.93 24.67 -6.51
C ALA A 978 -11.14 24.97 -7.79
N ILE A 979 -10.90 26.25 -8.15
CA ILE A 979 -10.11 26.59 -9.35
C ILE A 979 -8.62 26.23 -9.18
N TYR A 980 -8.07 26.31 -7.97
CA TYR A 980 -6.71 25.83 -7.71
C TYR A 980 -6.61 24.31 -7.85
N ALA A 981 -7.54 23.56 -7.23
CA ALA A 981 -7.60 22.11 -7.33
C ALA A 981 -7.76 21.66 -8.80
N TYR A 982 -8.68 22.28 -9.53
CA TYR A 982 -8.92 21.99 -10.94
C TYR A 982 -7.64 22.16 -11.78
N LYS A 983 -6.95 23.30 -11.65
CA LYS A 983 -5.73 23.57 -12.43
C LYS A 983 -4.59 22.61 -12.10
N ASP A 984 -4.47 22.21 -10.84
CA ASP A 984 -3.46 21.26 -10.43
C ASP A 984 -3.74 19.87 -11.00
N MET A 985 -4.98 19.39 -10.86
CA MET A 985 -5.38 18.07 -11.37
C MET A 985 -5.37 17.99 -12.90
N VAL A 986 -5.69 19.09 -13.61
CA VAL A 986 -5.56 19.15 -15.08
C VAL A 986 -4.10 18.97 -15.52
N LYS A 987 -3.13 19.58 -14.82
CA LYS A 987 -1.70 19.38 -15.14
C LYS A 987 -1.26 17.94 -14.97
N GLN A 988 -1.88 17.22 -14.03
CA GLN A 988 -1.60 15.81 -13.78
C GLN A 988 -2.38 14.86 -14.71
N GLY A 989 -3.30 15.37 -15.54
CA GLY A 989 -4.18 14.56 -16.37
C GLY A 989 -5.24 13.78 -15.59
N LYS A 990 -5.62 14.25 -14.39
CA LYS A 990 -6.47 13.54 -13.42
C LYS A 990 -7.81 14.24 -13.15
N VAL A 991 -8.46 14.74 -14.21
CA VAL A 991 -9.80 15.34 -14.08
C VAL A 991 -10.77 14.66 -15.04
N ALA A 992 -11.83 14.09 -14.49
CA ALA A 992 -12.99 13.68 -15.26
C ALA A 992 -14.13 14.69 -15.05
N VAL A 993 -14.87 14.99 -16.12
CA VAL A 993 -16.00 15.93 -16.08
C VAL A 993 -17.27 15.20 -16.48
N THR A 994 -18.25 15.22 -15.58
CA THR A 994 -19.56 14.60 -15.79
C THR A 994 -20.64 15.67 -15.87
N ASP A 995 -21.20 15.87 -17.07
CA ASP A 995 -22.36 16.72 -17.29
C ASP A 995 -23.66 15.95 -16.94
N PRO A 996 -24.44 16.38 -15.93
CA PRO A 996 -25.69 15.75 -15.53
C PRO A 996 -26.69 15.62 -16.66
N ARG A 997 -26.85 16.61 -17.53
CA ARG A 997 -27.85 16.58 -18.63
C ARG A 997 -27.51 15.53 -19.68
N THR A 998 -26.22 15.34 -19.94
CA THR A 998 -25.75 14.27 -20.82
C THR A 998 -25.85 12.91 -20.14
N ALA A 999 -25.46 12.84 -18.86
CA ALA A 999 -25.53 11.61 -18.06
C ALA A 999 -26.97 11.11 -17.86
N TRP A 1000 -27.97 11.99 -17.71
CA TRP A 1000 -29.38 11.64 -17.56
C TRP A 1000 -29.98 10.88 -18.76
N LYS A 1001 -29.38 10.98 -19.95
CA LYS A 1001 -29.79 10.17 -21.10
C LYS A 1001 -29.53 8.67 -20.88
N THR A 1002 -28.54 8.35 -20.05
CA THR A 1002 -28.16 6.98 -19.69
C THR A 1002 -28.68 6.62 -18.30
N TYR A 1003 -28.39 7.45 -17.30
CA TYR A 1003 -28.78 7.27 -15.90
C TYR A 1003 -29.82 8.32 -15.51
N GLU A 1004 -31.08 8.05 -15.86
CA GLU A 1004 -32.20 8.94 -15.55
C GLU A 1004 -32.33 9.17 -14.04
N PRO A 1005 -32.64 10.40 -13.57
CA PRO A 1005 -32.83 10.69 -12.15
C PRO A 1005 -33.88 9.80 -11.49
N ALA A 1006 -33.62 9.41 -10.24
CA ALA A 1006 -34.58 8.69 -9.43
C ALA A 1006 -35.84 9.56 -9.22
N THR A 1007 -37.01 8.95 -9.38
CA THR A 1007 -38.30 9.58 -9.06
C THR A 1007 -38.74 9.08 -7.69
N LEU A 1008 -38.32 9.80 -6.66
CA LEU A 1008 -38.64 9.46 -5.27
C LEU A 1008 -40.13 9.67 -4.98
N PRO A 1009 -40.80 8.75 -4.26
CA PRO A 1009 -42.17 8.96 -3.78
C PRO A 1009 -42.29 10.24 -2.94
N GLU A 1010 -43.49 10.82 -2.89
CA GLU A 1010 -43.77 11.95 -2.00
C GLU A 1010 -43.58 11.56 -0.54
N ASP A 1011 -42.74 12.31 0.18
CA ASP A 1011 -42.61 12.20 1.64
C ASP A 1011 -43.50 13.25 2.30
N LYS A 1012 -44.68 12.83 2.75
CA LYS A 1012 -45.65 13.71 3.44
C LYS A 1012 -45.31 13.94 4.92
N THR A 1013 -44.25 13.31 5.43
CA THR A 1013 -43.92 13.32 6.87
C THR A 1013 -42.94 14.42 7.27
N TRP A 1014 -42.34 15.11 6.30
CA TRP A 1014 -41.35 16.15 6.54
C TRP A 1014 -41.73 17.44 5.81
N THR A 1015 -41.55 18.57 6.50
CA THR A 1015 -41.73 19.92 5.96
C THR A 1015 -40.41 20.67 6.01
N LEU A 1016 -40.12 21.46 4.98
CA LEU A 1016 -38.91 22.25 4.88
C LEU A 1016 -38.89 23.40 5.90
N ASP A 1017 -37.75 23.61 6.55
CA ASP A 1017 -37.54 24.76 7.46
C ASP A 1017 -37.67 26.09 6.71
N SER A 1018 -38.13 27.13 7.41
CA SER A 1018 -38.13 28.49 6.85
C SER A 1018 -36.70 29.01 6.70
N ILE A 1019 -36.39 29.60 5.54
CA ILE A 1019 -35.07 30.19 5.27
C ILE A 1019 -34.89 31.49 6.10
N PRO A 1020 -33.81 31.63 6.89
CA PRO A 1020 -33.52 32.84 7.66
C PRO A 1020 -33.01 33.97 6.74
N VAL A 1021 -33.92 34.84 6.31
CA VAL A 1021 -33.66 35.87 5.27
C VAL A 1021 -32.55 36.85 5.67
N GLU A 1022 -32.48 37.23 6.95
CA GLU A 1022 -31.46 38.17 7.44
C GLU A 1022 -30.03 37.59 7.32
N ASP A 1023 -29.85 36.33 7.72
CA ASP A 1023 -28.56 35.63 7.61
C ASP A 1023 -28.15 35.43 6.15
N VAL A 1024 -29.11 35.13 5.27
CA VAL A 1024 -28.87 35.03 3.83
C VAL A 1024 -28.47 36.38 3.25
N SER A 1025 -29.11 37.47 3.68
CA SER A 1025 -28.76 38.83 3.22
C SER A 1025 -27.33 39.21 3.58
N LEU A 1026 -26.91 38.96 4.84
CA LEU A 1026 -25.56 39.27 5.28
C LEU A 1026 -24.49 38.50 4.49
N ARG A 1027 -24.71 37.19 4.31
CA ARG A 1027 -23.79 36.34 3.54
C ARG A 1027 -23.73 36.75 2.07
N TYR A 1028 -24.90 37.03 1.47
CA TYR A 1028 -24.98 37.48 0.08
C TYR A 1028 -24.29 38.82 -0.13
N ASP A 1029 -24.51 39.79 0.75
CA ASP A 1029 -23.86 41.09 0.66
C ASP A 1029 -22.35 40.94 0.69
N GLU A 1030 -21.78 40.15 1.61
CA GLU A 1030 -20.34 39.92 1.68
C GLU A 1030 -19.78 39.32 0.38
N ALA A 1031 -20.41 38.26 -0.12
CA ALA A 1031 -20.00 37.61 -1.37
C ALA A 1031 -20.12 38.56 -2.57
N ALA A 1032 -21.25 39.27 -2.70
CA ALA A 1032 -21.50 40.21 -3.78
C ALA A 1032 -20.49 41.37 -3.79
N HIS A 1033 -20.17 41.95 -2.63
CA HIS A 1033 -19.14 42.99 -2.53
C HIS A 1033 -17.76 42.48 -3.01
N SER A 1034 -17.38 41.26 -2.63
CA SER A 1034 -16.12 40.65 -3.06
C SER A 1034 -16.05 40.51 -4.58
N TYR A 1035 -17.09 39.96 -5.20
CA TYR A 1035 -17.15 39.77 -6.65
C TYR A 1035 -17.26 41.09 -7.43
N LEU A 1036 -17.97 42.09 -6.89
CA LEU A 1036 -18.03 43.43 -7.49
C LEU A 1036 -16.65 44.09 -7.53
N LYS A 1037 -15.89 43.97 -6.45
CA LYS A 1037 -14.51 44.46 -6.40
C LYS A 1037 -13.61 43.74 -7.40
N GLU A 1038 -13.66 42.40 -7.45
CA GLU A 1038 -12.87 41.63 -8.43
C GLU A 1038 -13.23 42.01 -9.87
N ARG A 1039 -14.53 42.20 -10.13
CA ARG A 1039 -15.04 42.67 -11.42
C ARG A 1039 -14.51 44.05 -11.80
N TYR A 1040 -14.60 45.01 -10.88
CA TYR A 1040 -14.08 46.35 -11.08
C TYR A 1040 -12.58 46.32 -11.43
N ASP A 1041 -11.77 45.64 -10.61
CA ASP A 1041 -10.33 45.58 -10.79
C ASP A 1041 -9.95 44.91 -12.12
N TYR A 1042 -10.66 43.84 -12.49
CA TYR A 1042 -10.44 43.13 -13.74
C TYR A 1042 -10.77 43.99 -14.97
N LEU A 1043 -11.98 44.57 -15.02
CA LEU A 1043 -12.45 45.34 -16.17
C LEU A 1043 -11.63 46.60 -16.37
N VAL A 1044 -11.35 47.36 -15.30
CA VAL A 1044 -10.52 48.58 -15.38
C VAL A 1044 -9.12 48.24 -15.91
N LYS A 1045 -8.50 47.17 -15.41
CA LYS A 1045 -7.19 46.74 -15.88
C LYS A 1045 -7.21 46.37 -17.36
N LYS A 1046 -8.21 45.61 -17.81
CA LYS A 1046 -8.32 45.16 -19.21
C LYS A 1046 -8.58 46.31 -20.16
N LEU A 1047 -9.53 47.18 -19.84
CA LEU A 1047 -9.89 48.33 -20.67
C LEU A 1047 -8.73 49.33 -20.76
N LYS A 1048 -8.04 49.63 -19.64
CA LYS A 1048 -6.83 50.47 -19.68
C LYS A 1048 -5.73 49.90 -20.56
N VAL A 1049 -5.55 48.58 -20.59
CA VAL A 1049 -4.58 47.93 -21.48
C VAL A 1049 -5.01 48.07 -22.95
N ARG A 1050 -6.29 47.91 -23.28
CA ARG A 1050 -6.82 48.15 -24.64
C ARG A 1050 -6.59 49.60 -25.07
N ILE A 1051 -6.96 50.57 -24.24
CA ILE A 1051 -6.79 52.01 -24.50
C ILE A 1051 -5.31 52.39 -24.60
N LYS A 1052 -4.42 51.77 -23.82
CA LYS A 1052 -2.97 52.01 -23.95
C LYS A 1052 -2.43 51.50 -25.28
N LYS A 1053 -2.96 50.39 -25.78
CA LYS A 1053 -2.57 49.79 -27.06
C LYS A 1053 -3.12 50.59 -28.25
N ASP A 1054 -4.36 51.05 -28.14
CA ASP A 1054 -4.99 51.95 -29.09
C ASP A 1054 -5.66 53.13 -28.35
N PRO A 1055 -4.99 54.29 -28.25
CA PRO A 1055 -5.55 55.47 -27.60
C PRO A 1055 -6.79 56.06 -28.26
N LYS A 1056 -7.15 55.59 -29.47
CA LYS A 1056 -8.34 56.00 -30.23
C LYS A 1056 -9.48 54.98 -30.17
N ASP A 1057 -9.36 53.93 -29.36
CA ASP A 1057 -10.42 52.95 -29.13
C ASP A 1057 -11.56 53.57 -28.29
N ILE A 1058 -12.48 54.24 -28.98
CA ILE A 1058 -13.61 54.97 -28.38
C ILE A 1058 -14.54 54.03 -27.61
N GLU A 1059 -14.73 52.80 -28.09
CA GLU A 1059 -15.58 51.79 -27.44
C GLU A 1059 -15.00 51.43 -26.07
N SER A 1060 -13.71 51.06 -25.99
CA SER A 1060 -13.06 50.76 -24.71
C SER A 1060 -13.00 51.96 -23.76
N ILE A 1061 -12.85 53.19 -24.29
CA ILE A 1061 -12.87 54.43 -23.49
C ILE A 1061 -14.26 54.64 -22.89
N ASN A 1062 -15.33 54.50 -23.69
CA ASN A 1062 -16.70 54.65 -23.24
C ASN A 1062 -17.08 53.55 -22.23
N GLU A 1063 -16.72 52.29 -22.50
CA GLU A 1063 -16.92 51.18 -21.56
C GLU A 1063 -16.19 51.41 -20.22
N LEU A 1064 -14.98 51.97 -20.22
CA LEU A 1064 -14.26 52.29 -18.99
C LEU A 1064 -14.98 53.39 -18.20
N GLY A 1065 -15.55 54.37 -18.88
CA GLY A 1065 -16.41 55.39 -18.26
C GLY A 1065 -17.64 54.76 -17.59
N ILE A 1066 -18.30 53.80 -18.25
CA ILE A 1066 -19.45 53.07 -17.68
C ILE A 1066 -19.02 52.29 -16.42
N VAL A 1067 -17.88 51.59 -16.45
CA VAL A 1067 -17.37 50.86 -15.27
C VAL A 1067 -17.07 51.80 -14.11
N TYR A 1068 -16.53 52.99 -14.37
CA TYR A 1068 -16.33 54.02 -13.33
C TYR A 1068 -17.65 54.55 -12.78
N PHE A 1069 -18.62 54.80 -13.64
CA PHE A 1069 -19.95 55.23 -13.24
C PHE A 1069 -20.66 54.19 -12.34
N GLN A 1070 -20.60 52.91 -12.70
CA GLN A 1070 -21.14 51.79 -11.92
C GLN A 1070 -20.56 51.68 -10.50
N HIS A 1071 -19.38 52.26 -10.26
CA HIS A 1071 -18.68 52.26 -8.97
C HIS A 1071 -18.57 53.66 -8.36
N GLU A 1072 -19.49 54.56 -8.71
CA GLU A 1072 -19.63 55.91 -8.17
C GLU A 1072 -18.39 56.82 -8.35
N LYS A 1073 -17.51 56.50 -9.31
CA LYS A 1073 -16.33 57.32 -9.66
C LYS A 1073 -16.68 58.35 -10.73
N LEU A 1074 -17.57 59.28 -10.38
CA LEU A 1074 -18.19 60.20 -11.32
C LEU A 1074 -17.18 61.07 -12.07
N ASP A 1075 -16.13 61.57 -11.40
CA ASP A 1075 -15.09 62.40 -12.03
C ASP A 1075 -14.24 61.63 -13.04
N ASP A 1076 -13.97 60.34 -12.78
CA ASP A 1076 -13.22 59.49 -13.70
C ASP A 1076 -14.10 59.05 -14.88
N ALA A 1077 -15.39 58.82 -14.65
CA ALA A 1077 -16.38 58.57 -15.69
C ALA A 1077 -16.52 59.78 -16.63
N ASP A 1078 -16.66 60.99 -16.08
CA ASP A 1078 -16.76 62.25 -16.84
C ASP A 1078 -15.57 62.43 -17.78
N LYS A 1079 -14.35 62.26 -17.27
CA LYS A 1079 -13.12 62.33 -18.08
C LYS A 1079 -13.11 61.33 -19.22
N MET A 1080 -13.57 60.10 -18.99
CA MET A 1080 -13.58 59.07 -20.04
C MET A 1080 -14.63 59.37 -21.11
N PHE A 1081 -15.85 59.77 -20.72
CA PHE A 1081 -16.88 60.12 -21.69
C PHE A 1081 -16.54 61.40 -22.47
N ALA A 1082 -16.01 62.44 -21.81
CA ALA A 1082 -15.52 63.65 -22.47
C ALA A 1082 -14.42 63.32 -23.49
N LYS A 1083 -13.47 62.46 -23.13
CA LYS A 1083 -12.42 61.98 -24.04
C LYS A 1083 -13.00 61.20 -25.23
N ALA A 1084 -14.04 60.39 -25.04
CA ALA A 1084 -14.71 59.70 -26.14
C ALA A 1084 -15.33 60.71 -27.13
N ILE A 1085 -15.93 61.79 -26.63
CA ILE A 1085 -16.50 62.88 -27.46
C ILE A 1085 -15.44 63.73 -28.15
N GLU A 1086 -14.29 63.98 -27.52
CA GLU A 1086 -13.17 64.65 -28.19
C GLU A 1086 -12.66 63.87 -29.40
N LEU A 1087 -12.67 62.54 -29.33
CA LEU A 1087 -12.22 61.64 -30.40
C LEU A 1087 -13.29 61.44 -31.47
N ASP A 1088 -14.56 61.37 -31.07
CA ASP A 1088 -15.70 61.28 -31.97
C ASP A 1088 -16.87 62.11 -31.44
N PRO A 1089 -17.03 63.35 -31.93
CA PRO A 1089 -18.16 64.22 -31.57
C PRO A 1089 -19.52 63.64 -31.94
N GLY A 1090 -19.57 62.65 -32.83
CA GLY A 1090 -20.77 61.93 -33.26
C GLY A 1090 -21.12 60.71 -32.41
N ASN A 1091 -20.45 60.47 -31.28
CA ASN A 1091 -20.75 59.31 -30.44
C ASN A 1091 -21.99 59.54 -29.55
N SER A 1092 -23.16 59.09 -30.00
CA SER A 1092 -24.44 59.24 -29.28
C SER A 1092 -24.41 58.59 -27.90
N GLY A 1093 -23.74 57.44 -27.74
CA GLY A 1093 -23.62 56.72 -26.47
C GLY A 1093 -22.83 57.49 -25.41
N ALA A 1094 -21.68 58.08 -25.76
CA ALA A 1094 -20.89 58.89 -24.85
C ALA A 1094 -21.60 60.22 -24.49
N LEU A 1095 -22.34 60.83 -25.43
CA LEU A 1095 -23.18 62.00 -25.16
C LEU A 1095 -24.33 61.66 -24.19
N ASN A 1096 -24.98 60.51 -24.39
CA ASN A 1096 -26.00 60.01 -23.47
C ASN A 1096 -25.42 59.80 -22.06
N ASN A 1097 -24.22 59.24 -21.97
CA ASN A 1097 -23.54 59.02 -20.69
C ASN A 1097 -23.12 60.31 -19.98
N LEU A 1098 -22.63 61.32 -20.70
CA LEU A 1098 -22.42 62.68 -20.16
C LEU A 1098 -23.73 63.31 -19.71
N GLY A 1099 -24.81 63.10 -20.47
CA GLY A 1099 -26.17 63.49 -20.09
C GLY A 1099 -26.60 62.87 -18.77
N ASN A 1100 -26.34 61.56 -18.58
CA ASN A 1100 -26.65 60.82 -17.35
C ASN A 1100 -25.88 61.40 -16.15
N LEU A 1101 -24.57 61.70 -16.32
CA LEU A 1101 -23.76 62.32 -15.27
C LEU A 1101 -24.26 63.72 -14.90
N ALA A 1102 -24.54 64.56 -15.89
CA ALA A 1102 -25.07 65.90 -15.68
C ALA A 1102 -26.46 65.86 -14.99
N PHE A 1103 -27.30 64.89 -15.37
CA PHE A 1103 -28.61 64.68 -14.75
C PHE A 1103 -28.49 64.33 -13.27
N ILE A 1104 -27.60 63.39 -12.92
CA ILE A 1104 -27.37 62.98 -11.53
C ILE A 1104 -26.75 64.12 -10.70
N ALA A 1105 -25.90 64.95 -11.32
CA ALA A 1105 -25.34 66.15 -10.70
C ALA A 1105 -26.35 67.32 -10.58
N GLY A 1106 -27.61 67.15 -11.03
CA GLY A 1106 -28.65 68.19 -11.01
C GLY A 1106 -28.45 69.30 -12.05
N ARG A 1107 -27.53 69.15 -13.00
CA ARG A 1107 -27.22 70.11 -14.06
C ARG A 1107 -28.13 69.86 -15.27
N TYR A 1108 -29.43 70.07 -15.10
CA TYR A 1108 -30.43 69.63 -16.07
C TYR A 1108 -30.34 70.30 -17.45
N GLU A 1109 -29.90 71.56 -17.55
CA GLU A 1109 -29.72 72.23 -18.85
C GLU A 1109 -28.56 71.62 -19.65
N GLU A 1110 -27.47 71.25 -18.96
CA GLU A 1110 -26.34 70.55 -19.57
C GLU A 1110 -26.73 69.13 -19.99
N ALA A 1111 -27.49 68.43 -19.14
CA ALA A 1111 -28.04 67.11 -19.47
C ALA A 1111 -28.95 67.17 -20.69
N LEU A 1112 -29.87 68.14 -20.77
CA LEU A 1112 -30.73 68.37 -21.93
C LEU A 1112 -29.92 68.59 -23.21
N ALA A 1113 -28.89 69.43 -23.16
CA ALA A 1113 -28.04 69.71 -24.31
C ALA A 1113 -27.31 68.45 -24.82
N ASN A 1114 -26.78 67.64 -23.90
CA ASN A 1114 -26.09 66.39 -24.25
C ASN A 1114 -27.05 65.34 -24.83
N TYR A 1115 -28.20 65.11 -24.19
CA TYR A 1115 -29.20 64.18 -24.72
C TYR A 1115 -29.82 64.65 -26.04
N GLN A 1116 -30.00 65.95 -26.25
CA GLN A 1116 -30.51 66.49 -27.52
C GLN A 1116 -29.54 66.19 -28.66
N LYS A 1117 -28.25 66.48 -28.46
CA LYS A 1117 -27.20 66.12 -29.43
C LYS A 1117 -27.15 64.61 -29.68
N ALA A 1118 -27.26 63.79 -28.63
CA ALA A 1118 -27.30 62.35 -28.77
C ALA A 1118 -28.50 61.89 -29.62
N ALA A 1119 -29.69 62.46 -29.39
CA ALA A 1119 -30.92 62.12 -30.12
C ALA A 1119 -30.98 62.73 -31.53
N GLU A 1120 -30.21 63.79 -31.83
CA GLU A 1120 -30.01 64.29 -33.19
C GLU A 1120 -29.13 63.32 -34.01
N ILE A 1121 -28.13 62.72 -33.37
CA ILE A 1121 -27.25 61.73 -33.97
C ILE A 1121 -27.96 60.38 -34.15
N ASP A 1122 -28.68 59.92 -33.11
CA ASP A 1122 -29.46 58.69 -33.14
C ASP A 1122 -30.94 58.95 -32.79
N PRO A 1123 -31.73 59.42 -33.78
CA PRO A 1123 -33.13 59.76 -33.55
C PRO A 1123 -34.02 58.53 -33.33
N GLY A 1124 -33.52 57.32 -33.60
CA GLY A 1124 -34.25 56.06 -33.44
C GLY A 1124 -34.18 55.46 -32.04
N ASP A 1125 -33.26 55.92 -31.18
CA ASP A 1125 -33.12 55.41 -29.82
C ASP A 1125 -34.18 56.00 -28.89
N ALA A 1126 -35.21 55.20 -28.60
CA ALA A 1126 -36.31 55.55 -27.70
C ALA A 1126 -35.83 55.93 -26.28
N GLY A 1127 -34.70 55.37 -25.81
CA GLY A 1127 -34.10 55.65 -24.51
C GLY A 1127 -33.58 57.08 -24.39
N LEU A 1128 -33.01 57.64 -25.46
CA LEU A 1128 -32.59 59.05 -25.49
C LEU A 1128 -33.76 60.00 -25.36
N TRP A 1129 -34.87 59.71 -26.05
CA TRP A 1129 -36.10 60.50 -25.95
C TRP A 1129 -36.76 60.40 -24.57
N LEU A 1130 -36.68 59.24 -23.93
CA LEU A 1130 -37.11 59.08 -22.55
C LEU A 1130 -36.23 59.89 -21.57
N ASN A 1131 -34.91 59.85 -21.73
CA ASN A 1131 -33.97 60.65 -20.93
C ASN A 1131 -34.23 62.15 -21.11
N LEU A 1132 -34.52 62.60 -22.33
CA LEU A 1132 -34.95 63.96 -22.62
C LEU A 1132 -36.26 64.32 -21.93
N ALA A 1133 -37.26 63.44 -21.97
CA ALA A 1133 -38.55 63.65 -21.30
C ALA A 1133 -38.37 63.83 -19.80
N ARG A 1134 -37.58 62.93 -19.17
CA ARG A 1134 -37.27 62.96 -17.74
C ARG A 1134 -36.51 64.22 -17.36
N THR A 1135 -35.52 64.61 -18.14
CA THR A 1135 -34.69 65.78 -17.86
C THR A 1135 -35.46 67.09 -18.05
N ALA A 1136 -36.27 67.19 -19.11
CA ALA A 1136 -37.11 68.35 -19.36
C ALA A 1136 -38.11 68.57 -18.23
N LEU A 1137 -38.66 67.49 -17.66
CA LEU A 1137 -39.55 67.59 -16.51
C LEU A 1137 -38.82 68.14 -15.27
N ASN A 1138 -37.63 67.62 -14.97
CA ASN A 1138 -36.81 68.06 -13.84
C ASN A 1138 -36.29 69.51 -14.01
N ALA A 1139 -36.11 69.98 -15.25
CA ALA A 1139 -35.83 71.38 -15.58
C ALA A 1139 -37.07 72.28 -15.57
N GLY A 1140 -38.27 71.76 -15.24
CA GLY A 1140 -39.53 72.52 -15.22
C GLY A 1140 -40.17 72.75 -16.61
N GLN A 1141 -39.60 72.21 -17.68
CA GLN A 1141 -40.07 72.34 -19.07
C GLN A 1141 -41.17 71.30 -19.41
N LYS A 1142 -42.31 71.36 -18.69
CA LYS A 1142 -43.41 70.36 -18.77
C LYS A 1142 -43.94 70.10 -20.18
N ALA A 1143 -44.02 71.13 -21.02
CA ALA A 1143 -44.52 70.99 -22.39
C ALA A 1143 -43.59 70.12 -23.26
N LYS A 1144 -42.28 70.39 -23.18
CA LYS A 1144 -41.25 69.60 -23.87
C LYS A 1144 -41.14 68.18 -23.33
N ALA A 1145 -41.31 67.99 -22.02
CA ALA A 1145 -41.31 66.66 -21.42
C ALA A 1145 -42.40 65.74 -22.02
N ARG A 1146 -43.61 66.30 -22.25
CA ARG A 1146 -44.70 65.56 -22.93
C ARG A 1146 -44.39 65.25 -24.38
N GLU A 1147 -43.79 66.20 -25.09
CA GLU A 1147 -43.39 66.04 -26.49
C GLU A 1147 -42.36 64.91 -26.65
N TYR A 1148 -41.27 64.96 -25.87
CA TYR A 1148 -40.23 63.92 -25.90
C TYR A 1148 -40.75 62.56 -25.43
N GLY A 1149 -41.58 62.53 -24.38
CA GLY A 1149 -42.19 61.30 -23.90
C GLY A 1149 -43.07 60.62 -24.94
N ARG A 1150 -43.86 61.39 -25.70
CA ARG A 1150 -44.66 60.87 -26.81
C ARG A 1150 -43.77 60.24 -27.89
N LYS A 1151 -42.65 60.89 -28.22
CA LYS A 1151 -41.71 60.39 -29.22
C LYS A 1151 -40.99 59.10 -28.77
N ALA A 1152 -40.68 58.98 -27.48
CA ALA A 1152 -40.15 57.72 -26.92
C ALA A 1152 -41.13 56.55 -27.08
N ILE A 1153 -42.43 56.76 -26.81
CA ILE A 1153 -43.48 55.75 -26.99
C ILE A 1153 -43.67 55.38 -28.46
N GLU A 1154 -43.59 56.37 -29.36
CA GLU A 1154 -43.73 56.14 -30.80
C GLU A 1154 -42.63 55.20 -31.33
N LEU A 1155 -41.40 55.33 -30.80
CA LEU A 1155 -40.26 54.50 -31.17
C LEU A 1155 -40.28 53.14 -30.44
N ASP A 1156 -40.70 53.12 -29.18
CA ASP A 1156 -40.89 51.90 -28.40
C ASP A 1156 -42.16 51.99 -27.53
N SER A 1157 -43.22 51.35 -28.02
CA SER A 1157 -44.53 51.32 -27.36
C SER A 1157 -44.50 50.71 -25.94
N SER A 1158 -43.49 49.89 -25.62
CA SER A 1158 -43.34 49.31 -24.29
C SER A 1158 -43.03 50.34 -23.20
N LEU A 1159 -42.56 51.54 -23.58
CA LEU A 1159 -42.23 52.63 -22.67
C LEU A 1159 -43.44 53.43 -22.19
N GLU A 1160 -44.64 53.17 -22.73
CA GLU A 1160 -45.86 53.91 -22.41
C GLU A 1160 -46.18 53.96 -20.90
N PRO A 1161 -46.14 52.85 -20.13
CA PRO A 1161 -46.40 52.89 -18.69
C PRO A 1161 -45.42 53.81 -17.94
N MET A 1162 -44.15 53.81 -18.34
CA MET A 1162 -43.09 54.59 -17.70
C MET A 1162 -43.22 56.07 -18.02
N VAL A 1163 -43.51 56.43 -19.27
CA VAL A 1163 -43.74 57.82 -19.67
C VAL A 1163 -45.01 58.39 -19.03
N GLN A 1164 -46.07 57.60 -18.95
CA GLN A 1164 -47.32 58.01 -18.27
C GLN A 1164 -47.10 58.21 -16.76
N SER A 1165 -46.29 57.36 -16.12
CA SER A 1165 -45.92 57.54 -14.72
C SER A 1165 -45.04 58.78 -14.51
N LEU A 1166 -44.17 59.10 -15.47
CA LEU A 1166 -43.28 60.25 -15.39
C LEU A 1166 -44.03 61.58 -15.52
N LEU A 1167 -45.11 61.64 -16.31
CA LEU A 1167 -45.83 62.88 -16.63
C LEU A 1167 -47.03 63.17 -15.71
N LYS A 1168 -47.37 62.25 -14.80
CA LYS A 1168 -48.31 62.46 -13.69
C LYS A 1168 -47.65 63.30 -12.60
#